data_AF-A0A3E0TPT7-F1
#
_entry.id   AF-A0A3E0TPT7-F1
#
_cell.length_a   1.000
_cell.length_b   1.000
_cell.length_c   1.000
_cell.angle_alpha   90.00
_cell.angle_beta   90.00
_cell.angle_gamma   90.00
#
_symmetry.space_group_name_H-M   'P 1'
#
loop_
_entity.id
_entity.type
_entity.pdbx_description
1 polymer ?
#
loop_
_entity_poly.entity_id
_entity_poly.type
_entity_poly.pdbx_seq_one_letter_code
_entity_poly.pdbx_strand_id
1 'polypeptide(L)'
;MLTKGYSFMLLVVLMAGCSTQPDPHTELGTAATTDGLVPAETFTLANGLDVVFHIDRSDPVVAVNLTVHAGSAREPEGRSGFAHMFEHLFFLESENLGKGGLDKLSARVGGSGANGYTTRDLTVYQQTIPKDALEKLLWAEADRLGYSINTVTASVLEKEKQVVKNEKRQFVDNRPYGHTGYMLSKHLYPKEHPYSWRVIGSMQDIQNATLEDVHDFFLRWYAPNNVTLTLAGDFDPVQAKRWIETYFNDIPAGEQIPTLEPNTPKLRQTTQLVHQDNFASLAELTIVWPTIERFHADEYALNALARILADGKQSVFNQLLVEQLKLTPQVTINHYSNQLTGEFSLKVRAFSGIDLDRVQQALEQAFKQFEQDGFTASQLDRVHAQTETKFYQQLVSVEQKASMLGYYNALISTPAFASRDLDSALAVTSDDIWRVYRQYIQNKPFISTSLVPKGQAELAISGARLSGVVEETISANTPDNFVSPNLTQATKPSNTPSTIDRSIEPDYGEPIKLKSPDIWHAKLANEMTVYGINTSELPLIEFEWVISGGQLFDSVNKSGVANFTALMMTKGTATKTTQELQQAIQQLGADIRITASETAMTISGTSLSRHFDATLALAIEMLLEPRWDKQEFDIVKREQISRIVAEQSQPHLVADKQFNRLLYGDDHILSHSLLGSKDTIKAIQMSDLQTFYREKLSPNLATLHVVGDISHQQVVASLALVEQRWRNLNLTQPSIGDVKSSASAGLYFYNIADAKQSQLRIGYAAMSARDEHYYPGKIVNFRLGGGGFVAQLMQQVREQKGYTYSINSDFEGTPYYGRFVLKSPVRTDATFDATKLVKDILASYTRNYNQVDLEVTQSYLLKSNARRLESMEAKLGVLYAISQYQYPYDYLEQREQLVKQFTVEKVKRLGDKLIQPEQLIYLVVGDAKTQLDSLSKLGLGKPIRLN
;
A
#
# COMPACT_ATOMS: atom_id res chain seq x y z
N MET A 1 48.26 14.86 70.57
CA MET A 1 49.63 14.31 70.70
C MET A 1 49.81 13.33 69.55
N LEU A 2 50.47 13.71 68.43
CA LEU A 2 51.92 13.54 68.18
C LEU A 2 52.30 12.05 68.40
N THR A 3 52.67 11.23 67.42
CA THR A 3 53.77 11.34 66.44
C THR A 3 53.68 10.16 65.45
N LYS A 4 53.73 10.37 64.12
CA LYS A 4 54.89 10.14 63.21
C LYS A 4 55.53 8.73 63.23
N GLY A 5 55.50 8.06 62.06
CA GLY A 5 56.07 6.75 61.81
C GLY A 5 57.48 6.71 61.20
N TYR A 6 57.84 5.55 60.65
CA TYR A 6 59.06 5.17 59.90
C TYR A 6 58.74 3.82 59.20
N SER A 7 59.32 3.33 58.10
CA SER A 7 60.40 3.76 57.21
C SER A 7 60.35 2.90 55.93
N PHE A 8 60.96 3.41 54.86
CA PHE A 8 61.32 2.75 53.60
C PHE A 8 62.01 1.38 53.76
N MET A 9 61.83 0.44 52.80
CA MET A 9 62.72 0.28 51.63
C MET A 9 62.35 -0.97 50.79
N LEU A 10 62.40 -0.78 49.46
CA LEU A 10 62.13 -1.73 48.38
C LEU A 10 63.21 -2.83 48.27
N LEU A 11 62.82 -4.08 47.98
CA LEU A 11 63.59 -4.98 47.12
C LEU A 11 62.64 -5.99 46.44
N VAL A 12 62.67 -6.03 45.10
CA VAL A 12 61.90 -6.93 44.24
C VAL A 12 62.79 -8.09 43.79
N VAL A 13 62.32 -9.34 43.95
CA VAL A 13 62.71 -10.50 43.12
C VAL A 13 61.45 -11.36 42.90
N LEU A 14 61.14 -11.63 41.62
CA LEU A 14 60.05 -12.47 41.13
C LEU A 14 60.35 -13.97 41.28
N MET A 15 59.30 -14.78 41.48
CA MET A 15 58.91 -15.91 40.59
C MET A 15 57.51 -16.44 40.96
N ALA A 16 56.81 -16.93 39.93
CA ALA A 16 55.36 -16.99 39.77
C ALA A 16 54.68 -18.30 40.21
N GLY A 17 53.34 -18.26 40.34
CA GLY A 17 52.49 -19.44 40.13
C GLY A 17 51.18 -19.50 40.93
N CYS A 18 50.10 -18.90 40.41
CA CYS A 18 48.77 -19.50 40.17
C CYS A 18 47.73 -18.42 39.85
N SER A 19 47.15 -18.54 38.65
CA SER A 19 46.20 -17.63 38.02
C SER A 19 44.76 -17.94 38.41
N THR A 20 44.01 -16.91 38.81
CA THR A 20 42.54 -16.86 38.70
C THR A 20 42.19 -15.65 37.83
N GLN A 21 41.59 -15.89 36.66
CA GLN A 21 41.09 -14.86 35.75
C GLN A 21 40.04 -13.98 36.45
N PRO A 22 40.04 -12.64 36.25
CA PRO A 22 38.90 -11.80 36.54
C PRO A 22 37.85 -11.90 35.41
N ASP A 23 36.58 -12.02 35.79
CA ASP A 23 35.41 -11.94 34.91
C ASP A 23 35.41 -10.64 34.07
N PRO A 24 35.25 -10.70 32.74
CA PRO A 24 35.08 -9.52 31.89
C PRO A 24 33.58 -9.25 31.70
N HIS A 25 32.89 -8.81 32.77
CA HIS A 25 31.62 -8.13 32.61
C HIS A 25 31.89 -6.63 32.58
N THR A 26 32.22 -6.14 31.39
CA THR A 26 32.31 -4.72 31.07
C THR A 26 30.95 -4.07 31.30
N GLU A 27 30.93 -3.00 32.10
CA GLU A 27 29.76 -2.12 32.26
C GLU A 27 29.27 -1.66 30.89
N LEU A 28 28.09 -2.13 30.50
CA LEU A 28 27.36 -1.66 29.33
C LEU A 28 26.95 -0.20 29.57
N GLY A 29 27.35 0.69 28.67
CA GLY A 29 26.84 2.06 28.64
C GLY A 29 25.32 2.05 28.63
N THR A 30 24.72 2.78 29.56
CA THR A 30 23.28 2.89 29.76
C THR A 30 22.60 3.43 28.50
N ALA A 31 21.83 2.59 27.81
CA ALA A 31 20.89 3.02 26.79
C ALA A 31 19.88 3.99 27.44
N ALA A 32 19.65 5.14 26.80
CA ALA A 32 18.65 6.09 27.27
C ALA A 32 17.27 5.67 26.73
N THR A 33 16.41 5.11 27.59
CA THR A 33 14.98 4.95 27.31
C THR A 33 14.28 6.30 27.47
N THR A 34 13.50 6.71 26.48
CA THR A 34 12.69 7.93 26.53
C THR A 34 11.20 7.58 26.66
N ASP A 35 10.51 8.17 27.65
CA ASP A 35 9.06 7.98 27.85
C ASP A 35 8.27 8.63 26.68
N GLY A 36 7.25 7.95 26.16
CA GLY A 36 6.41 8.44 25.06
C GLY A 36 5.49 7.38 24.43
N LEU A 37 4.69 7.75 23.43
CA LEU A 37 3.77 6.86 22.70
C LEU A 37 4.49 5.69 22.01
N VAL A 38 5.71 5.93 21.53
CA VAL A 38 6.60 4.92 20.93
C VAL A 38 7.99 5.11 21.54
N PRO A 39 8.27 4.52 22.72
CA PRO A 39 9.56 4.67 23.38
C PRO A 39 10.68 4.07 22.53
N ALA A 40 11.84 4.70 22.53
CA ALA A 40 13.00 4.22 21.80
C ALA A 40 14.24 4.14 22.69
N GLU A 41 15.03 3.08 22.49
CA GLU A 41 16.40 2.93 22.97
C GLU A 41 17.37 3.17 21.80
N THR A 42 18.39 3.99 22.00
CA THR A 42 19.34 4.32 20.92
C THR A 42 20.79 4.07 21.32
N PHE A 43 21.60 3.72 20.33
CA PHE A 43 23.06 3.71 20.44
C PHE A 43 23.69 3.89 19.06
N THR A 44 24.94 4.37 19.04
CA THR A 44 25.71 4.55 17.80
C THR A 44 26.92 3.61 17.84
N LEU A 45 27.16 2.86 16.77
CA LEU A 45 28.36 2.03 16.62
C LEU A 45 29.61 2.89 16.41
N ALA A 46 30.79 2.30 16.59
CA ALA A 46 32.07 3.02 16.41
C ALA A 46 32.29 3.55 14.99
N ASN A 47 31.66 2.94 13.98
CA ASN A 47 31.68 3.40 12.59
C ASN A 47 30.60 4.45 12.27
N GLY A 48 29.82 4.89 13.26
CA GLY A 48 28.79 5.91 13.12
C GLY A 48 27.40 5.41 12.76
N LEU A 49 27.17 4.10 12.62
CA LEU A 49 25.81 3.58 12.42
C LEU A 49 24.93 3.90 13.62
N ASP A 50 23.88 4.68 13.39
CA ASP A 50 22.85 4.90 14.40
C ASP A 50 21.89 3.70 14.44
N VAL A 51 21.63 3.22 15.66
CA VAL A 51 20.72 2.10 15.91
C VAL A 51 19.60 2.55 16.83
N VAL A 52 18.36 2.28 16.42
CA VAL A 52 17.14 2.62 17.15
C VAL A 52 16.34 1.35 17.43
N PHE A 53 16.07 1.07 18.70
CA PHE A 53 15.28 -0.07 19.15
C PHE A 53 13.95 0.40 19.73
N HIS A 54 12.87 -0.29 19.37
CA HIS A 54 11.58 -0.23 20.02
C HIS A 54 11.11 -1.63 20.36
N ILE A 55 11.05 -1.95 21.66
CA ILE A 55 10.62 -3.28 22.11
C ILE A 55 9.09 -3.32 22.14
N ASP A 56 8.52 -4.16 21.30
CA ASP A 56 7.09 -4.39 21.22
C ASP A 56 6.82 -5.89 21.21
N ARG A 57 6.10 -6.39 22.23
CA ARG A 57 5.83 -7.82 22.40
C ARG A 57 4.38 -8.19 22.09
N SER A 58 3.64 -7.33 21.38
CA SER A 58 2.28 -7.62 20.93
C SER A 58 2.24 -8.87 20.04
N ASP A 59 3.25 -9.01 19.17
CA ASP A 59 3.32 -10.03 18.12
C ASP A 59 4.75 -10.57 17.98
N PRO A 60 4.95 -11.85 17.60
CA PRO A 60 6.27 -12.47 17.52
C PRO A 60 6.99 -12.12 16.20
N VAL A 61 6.98 -10.84 15.83
CA VAL A 61 7.58 -10.29 14.62
C VAL A 61 8.53 -9.15 14.97
N VAL A 62 9.44 -8.84 14.06
CA VAL A 62 10.37 -7.73 14.15
C VAL A 62 10.40 -7.03 12.79
N ALA A 63 10.12 -5.73 12.79
CA ALA A 63 10.39 -4.85 11.68
C ALA A 63 11.85 -4.39 11.73
N VAL A 64 12.52 -4.44 10.58
CA VAL A 64 13.90 -3.99 10.39
C VAL A 64 13.91 -3.00 9.25
N ASN A 65 14.38 -1.78 9.54
CA ASN A 65 14.46 -0.71 8.57
C ASN A 65 15.89 -0.17 8.46
N LEU A 66 16.37 0.00 7.23
CA LEU A 66 17.54 0.80 6.92
C LEU A 66 17.08 2.13 6.30
N THR A 67 17.28 3.22 7.03
CA THR A 67 17.00 4.58 6.54
C THR A 67 18.32 5.24 6.16
N VAL A 68 18.54 5.45 4.86
CA VAL A 68 19.69 6.17 4.32
C VAL A 68 19.32 7.65 4.24
N HIS A 69 20.11 8.53 4.85
CA HIS A 69 19.88 9.98 4.79
C HIS A 69 20.35 10.60 3.46
N ALA A 70 19.87 10.02 2.37
CA ALA A 70 20.08 10.51 1.01
C ALA A 70 18.88 10.15 0.14
N GLY A 71 18.29 11.16 -0.51
CA GLY A 71 17.29 11.00 -1.56
C GLY A 71 17.68 11.79 -2.81
N SER A 72 16.71 12.18 -3.64
CA SER A 72 17.01 12.89 -4.89
C SER A 72 17.71 14.24 -4.68
N ALA A 73 17.60 14.84 -3.50
CA ALA A 73 18.27 16.10 -3.14
C ALA A 73 19.79 15.96 -2.98
N ARG A 74 20.30 14.73 -2.93
CA ARG A 74 21.73 14.41 -2.87
C ARG A 74 22.33 14.04 -4.23
N GLU A 75 21.54 14.09 -5.29
CA GLU A 75 21.99 13.76 -6.65
C GLU A 75 22.89 14.87 -7.22
N PRO A 76 23.93 14.51 -8.00
CA PRO A 76 24.71 15.49 -8.72
C PRO A 76 23.88 16.14 -9.84
N GLU A 77 24.17 17.41 -10.15
CA GLU A 77 23.53 18.11 -11.26
C GLU A 77 23.78 17.34 -12.59
N GLY A 78 22.73 17.13 -13.38
CA GLY A 78 22.81 16.34 -14.62
C GLY A 78 22.83 14.82 -14.42
N ARG A 79 22.49 14.35 -13.21
CA ARG A 79 22.26 12.95 -12.86
C ARG A 79 20.96 12.79 -12.07
N SER A 80 19.87 13.44 -12.50
CA SER A 80 18.58 13.29 -11.82
C SER A 80 18.01 11.87 -11.96
N GLY A 81 17.33 11.37 -10.92
CA GLY A 81 16.75 10.02 -10.89
C GLY A 81 17.69 8.93 -10.39
N PHE A 82 18.89 9.33 -9.98
CA PHE A 82 19.98 8.45 -9.62
C PHE A 82 19.80 7.79 -8.25
N ALA A 83 19.28 8.51 -7.24
CA ALA A 83 18.99 7.96 -5.92
C ALA A 83 17.91 6.87 -6.02
N HIS A 84 16.87 7.11 -6.84
CA HIS A 84 15.84 6.12 -7.11
C HIS A 84 16.38 4.92 -7.90
N MET A 85 17.24 5.13 -8.90
CA MET A 85 17.91 4.00 -9.57
C MET A 85 18.78 3.20 -8.59
N PHE A 86 19.44 3.86 -7.64
CA PHE A 86 20.25 3.20 -6.63
C PHE A 86 19.39 2.33 -5.69
N GLU A 87 18.17 2.78 -5.37
CA GLU A 87 17.20 1.97 -4.64
C GLU A 87 17.00 0.59 -5.28
N HIS A 88 16.80 0.54 -6.60
CA HIS A 88 16.64 -0.72 -7.34
C HIS A 88 17.92 -1.56 -7.28
N LEU A 89 19.08 -0.93 -7.50
CA LEU A 89 20.38 -1.63 -7.44
C LEU A 89 20.63 -2.26 -6.06
N PHE A 90 20.19 -1.61 -4.98
CA PHE A 90 20.37 -2.09 -3.61
C PHE A 90 19.46 -3.30 -3.27
N PHE A 91 18.42 -3.59 -4.06
CA PHE A 91 17.62 -4.83 -3.96
C PHE A 91 18.25 -6.02 -4.67
N LEU A 92 19.25 -5.78 -5.52
CA LEU A 92 19.89 -6.84 -6.29
C LEU A 92 20.83 -7.69 -5.42
N GLU A 93 21.82 -8.30 -6.05
CA GLU A 93 22.75 -9.20 -5.37
C GLU A 93 23.69 -8.42 -4.45
N SER A 94 24.15 -9.07 -3.40
CA SER A 94 25.35 -8.67 -2.67
C SER A 94 26.38 -9.80 -2.80
N GLU A 95 27.61 -9.55 -2.36
CA GLU A 95 28.68 -10.54 -2.50
C GLU A 95 28.36 -11.89 -1.86
N ASN A 96 27.53 -11.93 -0.80
CA ASN A 96 27.25 -13.13 -0.01
C ASN A 96 25.77 -13.58 -0.03
N LEU A 97 24.78 -12.73 -0.37
CA LEU A 97 23.36 -13.15 -0.48
C LEU A 97 23.07 -14.03 -1.72
N GLY A 98 23.97 -13.99 -2.70
CA GLY A 98 23.85 -14.76 -3.94
C GLY A 98 22.71 -14.29 -4.83
N LYS A 99 22.41 -15.09 -5.87
CA LYS A 99 21.50 -14.69 -6.94
C LYS A 99 20.07 -14.53 -6.47
N GLY A 100 19.51 -13.34 -6.67
CA GLY A 100 18.15 -12.96 -6.24
C GLY A 100 18.08 -12.30 -4.87
N GLY A 101 19.23 -12.05 -4.22
CA GLY A 101 19.38 -11.10 -3.13
C GLY A 101 18.38 -11.26 -1.97
N LEU A 102 17.97 -10.11 -1.44
CA LEU A 102 17.07 -10.03 -0.29
C LEU A 102 15.66 -10.58 -0.59
N ASP A 103 15.17 -10.48 -1.83
CA ASP A 103 13.83 -10.96 -2.20
C ASP A 103 13.67 -12.47 -1.95
N LYS A 104 14.70 -13.25 -2.33
CA LYS A 104 14.69 -14.70 -2.08
C LYS A 104 14.79 -15.04 -0.61
N LEU A 105 15.65 -14.33 0.14
CA LEU A 105 15.76 -14.52 1.59
C LEU A 105 14.43 -14.20 2.26
N SER A 106 13.83 -13.06 1.95
CA SER A 106 12.55 -12.58 2.48
C SER A 106 11.45 -13.62 2.31
N ALA A 107 11.29 -14.16 1.11
CA ALA A 107 10.32 -15.21 0.85
C ALA A 107 10.61 -16.50 1.66
N ARG A 108 11.88 -16.86 1.84
CA ARG A 108 12.26 -18.04 2.63
C ARG A 108 12.01 -17.84 4.12
N VAL A 109 12.30 -16.67 4.68
CA VAL A 109 12.13 -16.40 6.12
C VAL A 109 10.70 -15.97 6.50
N GLY A 110 9.74 -16.07 5.56
CA GLY A 110 8.37 -15.60 5.77
C GLY A 110 8.25 -14.09 5.98
N GLY A 111 9.27 -13.34 5.57
CA GLY A 111 9.23 -11.90 5.50
C GLY A 111 8.16 -11.43 4.54
N SER A 112 7.55 -10.29 4.84
CA SER A 112 6.80 -9.52 3.86
C SER A 112 6.98 -8.05 4.12
N GLY A 113 6.43 -7.25 3.20
CA GLY A 113 6.64 -5.81 3.25
C GLY A 113 8.06 -5.42 2.90
N ALA A 114 8.92 -6.37 2.46
CA ALA A 114 10.20 -6.08 1.82
C ALA A 114 9.93 -5.11 0.68
N ASN A 115 10.30 -3.86 0.91
CA ASN A 115 10.01 -2.75 0.03
C ASN A 115 11.04 -1.65 0.21
N GLY A 116 11.18 -0.83 -0.81
CA GLY A 116 12.02 0.36 -0.79
C GLY A 116 11.22 1.54 -1.30
N TYR A 117 11.60 2.73 -0.85
CA TYR A 117 11.15 3.95 -1.50
C TYR A 117 12.17 5.07 -1.33
N THR A 118 12.26 5.89 -2.37
CA THR A 118 13.10 7.08 -2.40
C THR A 118 12.23 8.34 -2.38
N THR A 119 12.61 9.27 -1.51
CA THR A 119 12.02 10.60 -1.37
C THR A 119 13.01 11.65 -1.86
N ARG A 120 12.71 12.93 -1.61
CA ARG A 120 13.69 14.00 -1.82
C ARG A 120 14.88 13.86 -0.86
N ASP A 121 14.64 13.45 0.38
CA ASP A 121 15.63 13.55 1.45
C ASP A 121 16.21 12.21 1.90
N LEU A 122 15.43 11.13 1.76
CA LEU A 122 15.72 9.80 2.30
C LEU A 122 15.48 8.70 1.25
N THR A 123 16.23 7.61 1.36
CA THR A 123 15.88 6.30 0.79
C THR A 123 15.72 5.31 1.93
N VAL A 124 14.57 4.64 1.99
CA VAL A 124 14.19 3.73 3.09
C VAL A 124 14.00 2.33 2.54
N TYR A 125 14.62 1.34 3.20
CA TYR A 125 14.39 -0.08 2.98
C TYR A 125 13.75 -0.66 4.23
N GLN A 126 12.65 -1.37 4.06
CA GLN A 126 11.84 -1.87 5.18
C GLN A 126 11.42 -3.30 4.95
N GLN A 127 11.37 -4.07 6.04
CA GLN A 127 10.90 -5.44 6.01
C GLN A 127 10.45 -5.91 7.40
N THR A 128 9.38 -6.72 7.46
CA THR A 128 8.94 -7.37 8.69
C THR A 128 9.10 -8.88 8.60
N ILE A 129 9.81 -9.45 9.57
CA ILE A 129 10.10 -10.88 9.68
C ILE A 129 9.58 -11.44 11.01
N PRO A 130 9.31 -12.76 11.09
CA PRO A 130 9.13 -13.40 12.38
C PRO A 130 10.44 -13.34 13.19
N LYS A 131 10.35 -13.16 14.51
CA LYS A 131 11.52 -12.93 15.38
C LYS A 131 12.62 -14.00 15.31
N ASP A 132 12.28 -15.24 14.94
CA ASP A 132 13.23 -16.34 14.77
C ASP A 132 14.18 -16.16 13.58
N ALA A 133 13.93 -15.17 12.71
CA ALA A 133 14.75 -14.85 11.55
C ALA A 133 15.55 -13.55 11.70
N LEU A 134 15.54 -12.90 12.88
CA LEU A 134 16.16 -11.57 13.07
C LEU A 134 17.66 -11.58 12.76
N GLU A 135 18.43 -12.53 13.28
CA GLU A 135 19.88 -12.62 13.03
C GLU A 135 20.20 -12.75 11.54
N LYS A 136 19.48 -13.62 10.82
CA LYS A 136 19.61 -13.78 9.37
C LYS A 136 19.35 -12.48 8.62
N LEU A 137 18.33 -11.73 9.01
CA LEU A 137 18.03 -10.46 8.35
C LEU A 137 19.10 -9.40 8.66
N LEU A 138 19.61 -9.33 9.89
CA LEU A 138 20.70 -8.42 10.25
C LEU A 138 21.99 -8.74 9.48
N TRP A 139 22.32 -10.03 9.33
CA TRP A 139 23.43 -10.48 8.47
C TRP A 139 23.23 -10.03 7.02
N ALA A 140 22.03 -10.20 6.47
CA ALA A 140 21.70 -9.82 5.10
C ALA A 140 21.76 -8.30 4.87
N GLU A 141 21.18 -7.51 5.78
CA GLU A 141 21.18 -6.04 5.68
C GLU A 141 22.59 -5.46 5.82
N ALA A 142 23.43 -6.03 6.69
CA ALA A 142 24.84 -5.66 6.76
C ALA A 142 25.59 -5.99 5.46
N ASP A 143 25.28 -7.14 4.84
CA ASP A 143 25.89 -7.53 3.56
C ASP A 143 25.49 -6.59 2.42
N ARG A 144 24.23 -6.14 2.39
CA ARG A 144 23.76 -5.13 1.45
C ARG A 144 24.48 -3.79 1.66
N LEU A 145 24.54 -3.33 2.90
CA LEU A 145 25.14 -2.04 3.24
C LEU A 145 26.66 -2.01 2.98
N GLY A 146 27.39 -3.09 3.26
CA GLY A 146 28.86 -3.10 3.14
C GLY A 146 29.43 -3.75 1.88
N TYR A 147 28.69 -4.65 1.23
CA TYR A 147 29.25 -5.66 0.32
C TYR A 147 28.42 -5.85 -0.97
N SER A 148 27.57 -4.87 -1.33
CA SER A 148 26.74 -4.96 -2.54
C SER A 148 27.40 -4.37 -3.78
N ILE A 149 28.18 -3.29 -3.64
CA ILE A 149 28.58 -2.45 -4.77
C ILE A 149 29.42 -3.18 -5.84
N ASN A 150 30.25 -4.15 -5.45
CA ASN A 150 31.06 -4.94 -6.39
C ASN A 150 30.25 -5.91 -7.26
N THR A 151 28.96 -6.12 -6.95
CA THR A 151 28.05 -6.91 -7.78
C THR A 151 27.42 -6.08 -8.90
N VAL A 152 27.45 -4.74 -8.79
CA VAL A 152 26.91 -3.84 -9.80
C VAL A 152 27.91 -3.73 -10.94
N THR A 153 27.61 -4.41 -12.05
CA THR A 153 28.42 -4.35 -13.27
C THR A 153 27.82 -3.39 -14.29
N ALA A 154 28.59 -3.02 -15.33
CA ALA A 154 28.07 -2.23 -16.44
C ALA A 154 26.83 -2.87 -17.10
N SER A 155 26.77 -4.21 -17.16
CA SER A 155 25.59 -4.92 -17.68
C SER A 155 24.37 -4.80 -16.75
N VAL A 156 24.59 -4.84 -15.43
CA VAL A 156 23.52 -4.64 -14.45
C VAL A 156 22.98 -3.21 -14.55
N LEU A 157 23.88 -2.22 -14.53
CA LEU A 157 23.49 -0.81 -14.65
C LEU A 157 22.71 -0.52 -15.95
N GLU A 158 23.17 -1.03 -17.11
CA GLU A 158 22.47 -0.76 -18.36
C GLU A 158 21.06 -1.39 -18.41
N LYS A 159 20.87 -2.55 -17.78
CA LYS A 159 19.53 -3.13 -17.60
C LYS A 159 18.67 -2.24 -16.71
N GLU A 160 19.22 -1.80 -15.58
CA GLU A 160 18.48 -1.01 -14.59
C GLU A 160 18.05 0.36 -15.14
N LYS A 161 18.90 1.01 -15.94
CA LYS A 161 18.51 2.22 -16.67
C LYS A 161 17.24 2.03 -17.50
N GLN A 162 17.11 0.90 -18.20
CA GLN A 162 15.91 0.65 -19.01
C GLN A 162 14.67 0.38 -18.14
N VAL A 163 14.84 -0.25 -16.97
CA VAL A 163 13.76 -0.42 -15.98
C VAL A 163 13.24 0.94 -15.53
N VAL A 164 14.13 1.81 -15.01
CA VAL A 164 13.75 3.14 -14.51
C VAL A 164 13.17 4.04 -15.61
N LYS A 165 13.71 3.98 -16.84
CA LYS A 165 13.13 4.70 -17.99
C LYS A 165 11.71 4.20 -18.30
N ASN A 166 11.47 2.89 -18.24
CA ASN A 166 10.13 2.35 -18.46
C ASN A 166 9.16 2.74 -17.34
N GLU A 167 9.61 2.78 -16.09
CA GLU A 167 8.80 3.31 -14.98
C GLU A 167 8.44 4.78 -15.20
N LYS A 168 9.40 5.61 -15.61
CA LYS A 168 9.12 7.00 -15.98
C LYS A 168 8.08 7.09 -17.10
N ARG A 169 8.18 6.27 -18.15
CA ARG A 169 7.17 6.23 -19.23
C ARG A 169 5.80 5.84 -18.68
N GLN A 170 5.74 4.84 -17.80
CA GLN A 170 4.49 4.32 -17.25
C GLN A 170 3.81 5.30 -16.28
N PHE A 171 4.58 5.90 -15.37
CA PHE A 171 4.04 6.69 -14.27
C PHE A 171 3.97 8.19 -14.56
N VAL A 172 4.74 8.69 -15.54
CA VAL A 172 4.81 10.11 -15.92
C VAL A 172 4.37 10.32 -17.35
N ASP A 173 5.11 9.81 -18.34
CA ASP A 173 4.96 10.29 -19.72
C ASP A 173 3.70 9.75 -20.42
N ASN A 174 3.21 8.57 -20.03
CA ASN A 174 1.97 7.97 -20.54
C ASN A 174 0.78 8.09 -19.57
N ARG A 175 0.87 8.97 -18.57
CA ARG A 175 -0.17 9.15 -17.55
C ARG A 175 -0.79 10.54 -17.69
N PRO A 176 -2.14 10.66 -17.71
CA PRO A 176 -2.78 11.97 -17.66
C PRO A 176 -2.31 12.72 -16.42
N TYR A 177 -1.97 14.00 -16.61
CA TYR A 177 -1.45 14.90 -15.59
C TYR A 177 -0.07 14.54 -15.03
N GLY A 178 0.67 13.63 -15.68
CA GLY A 178 1.97 13.15 -15.19
C GLY A 178 3.03 14.25 -15.09
N HIS A 179 2.97 15.26 -15.97
CA HIS A 179 3.97 16.33 -16.03
C HIS A 179 3.79 17.45 -14.98
N THR A 180 2.71 17.46 -14.20
CA THR A 180 2.43 18.51 -13.19
C THR A 180 3.61 18.69 -12.23
N GLY A 181 4.12 17.60 -11.65
CA GLY A 181 5.21 17.66 -10.69
C GLY A 181 6.52 18.22 -11.29
N TYR A 182 6.82 17.86 -12.55
CA TYR A 182 7.99 18.39 -13.26
C TYR A 182 7.86 19.90 -13.50
N MET A 183 6.68 20.34 -13.98
CA MET A 183 6.41 21.77 -14.19
C MET A 183 6.57 22.58 -12.90
N LEU A 184 6.03 22.06 -11.79
CA LEU A 184 6.12 22.70 -10.48
C LEU A 184 7.56 22.76 -9.99
N SER A 185 8.28 21.63 -9.95
CA SER A 185 9.65 21.57 -9.40
C SER A 185 10.60 22.51 -10.17
N LYS A 186 10.50 22.55 -11.50
CA LYS A 186 11.34 23.38 -12.37
C LYS A 186 11.12 24.89 -12.20
N HIS A 187 9.92 25.31 -11.78
CA HIS A 187 9.55 26.73 -11.72
C HIS A 187 9.36 27.28 -10.31
N LEU A 188 9.14 26.40 -9.33
CA LEU A 188 9.06 26.75 -7.92
C LEU A 188 10.46 26.93 -7.33
N TYR A 189 11.39 26.07 -7.70
CA TYR A 189 12.76 26.05 -7.16
C TYR A 189 13.77 26.66 -8.14
N PRO A 190 14.71 27.50 -7.66
CA PRO A 190 15.88 27.90 -8.45
C PRO A 190 16.65 26.69 -8.95
N LYS A 191 17.34 26.82 -10.10
CA LYS A 191 18.09 25.72 -10.73
C LYS A 191 19.05 25.01 -9.74
N GLU A 192 19.75 25.79 -8.93
CA GLU A 192 20.76 25.29 -7.98
C GLU A 192 20.15 24.64 -6.73
N HIS A 193 18.83 24.79 -6.51
CA HIS A 193 18.16 24.20 -5.36
C HIS A 193 17.96 22.69 -5.60
N PRO A 194 18.28 21.82 -4.64
CA PRO A 194 18.25 20.35 -4.84
C PRO A 194 16.85 19.73 -5.00
N TYR A 195 15.81 20.55 -5.02
CA TYR A 195 14.41 20.14 -5.28
C TYR A 195 13.93 20.58 -6.67
N SER A 196 14.82 21.14 -7.49
CA SER A 196 14.52 21.64 -8.84
C SER A 196 14.25 20.52 -9.87
N TRP A 197 14.51 19.26 -9.50
CA TRP A 197 14.14 18.06 -10.26
C TRP A 197 13.27 17.09 -9.44
N ARG A 198 12.76 16.07 -10.12
CA ARG A 198 11.91 15.02 -9.53
C ARG A 198 12.75 13.80 -9.19
N VAL A 199 12.31 13.06 -8.17
CA VAL A 199 12.91 11.77 -7.76
C VAL A 199 13.04 10.77 -8.91
N ILE A 200 12.09 10.76 -9.85
CA ILE A 200 12.13 9.86 -11.02
C ILE A 200 13.14 10.29 -12.09
N GLY A 201 13.70 11.50 -12.00
CA GLY A 201 14.71 12.01 -12.92
C GLY A 201 14.24 12.35 -14.34
N SER A 202 15.22 12.60 -15.21
CA SER A 202 15.05 12.85 -16.64
C SER A 202 15.60 11.68 -17.46
N MET A 203 15.02 11.42 -18.64
CA MET A 203 15.50 10.33 -19.52
C MET A 203 16.98 10.48 -19.88
N GLN A 204 17.40 11.72 -20.12
CA GLN A 204 18.78 12.04 -20.48
C GLN A 204 19.73 11.74 -19.33
N ASP A 205 19.38 12.14 -18.11
CA ASP A 205 20.25 11.95 -16.95
C ASP A 205 20.34 10.47 -16.56
N ILE A 206 19.23 9.73 -16.60
CA ILE A 206 19.20 8.28 -16.37
C ILE A 206 20.10 7.58 -17.40
N GLN A 207 20.00 7.96 -18.68
CA GLN A 207 20.85 7.36 -19.72
C GLN A 207 22.34 7.68 -19.52
N ASN A 208 22.64 8.90 -19.06
CA ASN A 208 24.00 9.41 -18.85
C ASN A 208 24.68 8.86 -17.60
N ALA A 209 23.96 8.20 -16.69
CA ALA A 209 24.55 7.57 -15.51
C ALA A 209 25.68 6.59 -15.88
N THR A 210 26.83 6.69 -15.21
CA THR A 210 27.97 5.81 -15.41
C THR A 210 28.14 4.84 -14.24
N LEU A 211 28.93 3.78 -14.41
CA LEU A 211 29.23 2.87 -13.30
C LEU A 211 30.04 3.59 -12.20
N GLU A 212 30.93 4.50 -12.57
CA GLU A 212 31.67 5.34 -11.64
C GLU A 212 30.73 6.20 -10.78
N ASP A 213 29.74 6.87 -11.39
CA ASP A 213 28.72 7.64 -10.65
C ASP A 213 28.03 6.76 -9.58
N VAL A 214 27.82 5.45 -9.86
CA VAL A 214 27.11 4.53 -8.95
C VAL A 214 28.00 4.17 -7.77
N HIS A 215 29.27 3.86 -8.04
CA HIS A 215 30.25 3.60 -6.99
C HIS A 215 30.43 4.82 -6.09
N ASP A 216 30.58 6.02 -6.67
CA ASP A 216 30.80 7.24 -5.91
C ASP A 216 29.60 7.60 -5.03
N PHE A 217 28.38 7.46 -5.56
CA PHE A 217 27.17 7.71 -4.79
C PHE A 217 27.01 6.73 -3.64
N PHE A 218 27.30 5.44 -3.86
CA PHE A 218 27.25 4.42 -2.81
C PHE A 218 28.26 4.73 -1.70
N LEU A 219 29.54 4.88 -2.05
CA LEU A 219 30.62 5.08 -1.09
C LEU A 219 30.42 6.35 -0.26
N ARG A 220 29.76 7.36 -0.85
CA ARG A 220 29.44 8.61 -0.17
C ARG A 220 28.23 8.49 0.74
N TRP A 221 27.11 7.95 0.26
CA TRP A 221 25.82 8.09 0.94
C TRP A 221 25.35 6.84 1.69
N TYR A 222 25.79 5.65 1.26
CA TYR A 222 25.42 4.35 1.81
C TYR A 222 26.51 3.87 2.78
N ALA A 223 26.92 4.76 3.68
CA ALA A 223 27.91 4.47 4.71
C ALA A 223 27.26 4.46 6.11
N PRO A 224 27.78 3.68 7.07
CA PRO A 224 27.25 3.58 8.43
C PRO A 224 26.91 4.93 9.08
N ASN A 225 27.80 5.92 8.99
CA ASN A 225 27.62 7.27 9.56
C ASN A 225 26.56 8.15 8.87
N ASN A 226 25.83 7.63 7.87
CA ASN A 226 24.70 8.29 7.20
C ASN A 226 23.45 7.40 7.15
N VAL A 227 23.44 6.30 7.92
CA VAL A 227 22.37 5.30 7.93
C VAL A 227 21.86 5.10 9.34
N THR A 228 20.54 4.99 9.48
CA THR A 228 19.88 4.54 10.70
C THR A 228 19.34 3.13 10.52
N LEU A 229 19.77 2.20 11.35
CA LEU A 229 19.18 0.87 11.50
C LEU A 229 18.12 0.91 12.60
N THR A 230 16.86 0.68 12.24
CA THR A 230 15.75 0.67 13.21
C THR A 230 15.16 -0.73 13.35
N LEU A 231 15.06 -1.23 14.58
CA LEU A 231 14.39 -2.49 14.92
C LEU A 231 13.19 -2.19 15.82
N ALA A 232 12.00 -2.64 15.42
CA ALA A 232 10.79 -2.58 16.24
C ALA A 232 10.11 -3.95 16.33
N GLY A 233 9.80 -4.45 17.53
CA GLY A 233 9.11 -5.73 17.72
C GLY A 233 9.64 -6.60 18.84
N ASP A 234 9.34 -7.91 18.77
CA ASP A 234 9.63 -8.87 19.84
C ASP A 234 11.02 -9.47 19.68
N PHE A 235 12.01 -8.81 20.27
CA PHE A 235 13.40 -9.30 20.30
C PHE A 235 14.07 -9.06 21.65
N ASP A 236 15.21 -9.73 21.84
CA ASP A 236 16.13 -9.44 22.95
C ASP A 236 17.11 -8.34 22.51
N PRO A 237 17.06 -7.14 23.11
CA PRO A 237 17.92 -6.02 22.71
C PRO A 237 19.41 -6.30 22.94
N VAL A 238 19.77 -7.10 23.96
CA VAL A 238 21.17 -7.43 24.25
C VAL A 238 21.71 -8.36 23.16
N GLN A 239 20.93 -9.36 22.77
CA GLN A 239 21.30 -10.28 21.69
C GLN A 239 21.35 -9.55 20.34
N ALA A 240 20.34 -8.74 20.02
CA ALA A 240 20.29 -7.97 18.78
C ALA A 240 21.47 -7.01 18.66
N LYS A 241 21.85 -6.32 19.75
CA LYS A 241 23.04 -5.46 19.77
C LYS A 241 24.32 -6.24 19.44
N ARG A 242 24.51 -7.44 19.99
CA ARG A 242 25.69 -8.29 19.67
C ARG A 242 25.72 -8.70 18.21
N TRP A 243 24.58 -9.07 17.63
CA TRP A 243 24.49 -9.38 16.20
C TRP A 243 24.81 -8.17 15.34
N ILE A 244 24.27 -7.00 15.71
CA ILE A 244 24.55 -5.74 15.00
C ILE A 244 26.04 -5.41 15.08
N GLU A 245 26.66 -5.48 16.26
CA GLU A 245 28.10 -5.28 16.42
C GLU A 245 28.90 -6.30 15.59
N THR A 246 28.47 -7.57 15.53
CA THR A 246 29.15 -8.61 14.75
C THR A 246 29.09 -8.34 13.25
N TYR A 247 27.93 -7.96 12.72
CA TYR A 247 27.75 -7.84 11.27
C TYR A 247 28.08 -6.45 10.72
N PHE A 248 27.91 -5.38 11.49
CA PHE A 248 28.05 -4.01 10.99
C PHE A 248 29.36 -3.33 11.36
N ASN A 249 30.08 -3.73 12.43
CA ASN A 249 31.31 -3.03 12.84
C ASN A 249 32.43 -3.05 11.79
N ASP A 250 32.47 -4.10 10.97
CA ASP A 250 33.46 -4.25 9.90
C ASP A 250 33.25 -3.28 8.73
N ILE A 251 32.06 -2.66 8.63
CA ILE A 251 31.74 -1.73 7.57
C ILE A 251 32.40 -0.38 7.91
N PRO A 252 33.28 0.16 7.07
CA PRO A 252 33.98 1.41 7.36
C PRO A 252 33.01 2.59 7.37
N ALA A 253 33.26 3.56 8.24
CA ALA A 253 32.59 4.86 8.15
C ALA A 253 32.92 5.54 6.82
N GLY A 254 31.95 6.25 6.25
CA GLY A 254 32.14 7.09 5.07
C GLY A 254 32.68 8.47 5.43
N GLU A 255 32.78 9.32 4.41
CA GLU A 255 33.09 10.72 4.64
C GLU A 255 32.02 11.41 5.48
N GLN A 256 32.39 12.49 6.17
CA GLN A 256 31.41 13.25 6.95
C GLN A 256 30.45 13.99 6.03
N ILE A 257 29.16 13.78 6.24
CA ILE A 257 28.10 14.34 5.40
C ILE A 257 27.75 15.77 5.85
N PRO A 258 27.82 16.76 4.96
CA PRO A 258 27.40 18.13 5.29
C PRO A 258 25.89 18.22 5.51
N THR A 259 25.49 18.89 6.59
CA THR A 259 24.11 19.27 6.86
C THR A 259 23.62 20.25 5.78
N LEU A 260 22.40 20.05 5.30
CA LEU A 260 21.72 21.03 4.46
C LEU A 260 20.80 21.86 5.33
N GLU A 261 20.96 23.18 5.25
CA GLU A 261 20.10 24.13 5.95
C GLU A 261 18.79 24.35 5.16
N PRO A 262 17.66 24.59 5.87
CA PRO A 262 16.40 24.96 5.23
C PRO A 262 16.56 26.13 4.25
N ASN A 263 15.96 25.99 3.08
CA ASN A 263 16.08 26.94 1.97
C ASN A 263 14.75 27.09 1.23
N THR A 264 13.80 27.79 1.87
CA THR A 264 12.51 28.06 1.24
C THR A 264 12.64 29.06 0.07
N PRO A 265 12.19 28.72 -1.16
CA PRO A 265 12.27 29.63 -2.29
C PRO A 265 11.31 30.82 -2.13
N LYS A 266 11.76 32.00 -2.52
CA LYS A 266 10.95 33.24 -2.52
C LYS A 266 10.50 33.58 -3.93
N LEU A 267 9.20 33.47 -4.19
CA LEU A 267 8.62 33.88 -5.47
C LEU A 267 8.48 35.40 -5.53
N ARG A 268 8.91 36.01 -6.64
CA ARG A 268 8.79 37.47 -6.87
C ARG A 268 7.43 37.87 -7.42
N GLN A 269 6.80 36.97 -8.18
CA GLN A 269 5.52 37.19 -8.84
C GLN A 269 4.83 35.85 -9.08
N THR A 270 3.51 35.87 -9.25
CA THR A 270 2.76 34.69 -9.68
C THR A 270 3.18 34.29 -11.09
N THR A 271 3.34 32.98 -11.30
CA THR A 271 3.69 32.39 -12.60
C THR A 271 2.62 31.37 -12.96
N GLN A 272 2.03 31.53 -14.14
CA GLN A 272 1.01 30.61 -14.64
C GLN A 272 1.53 29.87 -15.85
N LEU A 273 1.52 28.55 -15.80
CA LEU A 273 2.08 27.67 -16.81
C LEU A 273 0.98 26.86 -17.48
N VAL A 274 1.12 26.57 -18.78
CA VAL A 274 0.23 25.68 -19.51
C VAL A 274 0.99 24.53 -20.15
N HIS A 275 0.35 23.37 -20.16
CA HIS A 275 0.76 22.19 -20.92
C HIS A 275 -0.48 21.53 -21.54
N GLN A 276 -0.38 21.23 -22.84
CA GLN A 276 -1.38 20.42 -23.55
C GLN A 276 -0.97 18.96 -23.43
N ASP A 277 -1.71 18.22 -22.62
CA ASP A 277 -1.41 16.84 -22.25
C ASP A 277 -2.11 15.88 -23.22
N ASN A 278 -1.35 14.93 -23.77
CA ASN A 278 -1.82 13.96 -24.76
C ASN A 278 -2.80 12.93 -24.19
N PHE A 279 -2.80 12.70 -22.88
CA PHE A 279 -3.56 11.68 -22.18
C PHE A 279 -4.68 12.25 -21.30
N ALA A 280 -4.60 13.53 -20.93
CA ALA A 280 -5.64 14.21 -20.16
C ALA A 280 -6.95 14.31 -20.96
N SER A 281 -8.06 14.00 -20.29
CA SER A 281 -9.42 14.13 -20.86
C SER A 281 -10.21 15.29 -20.27
N LEU A 282 -9.73 15.90 -19.18
CA LEU A 282 -10.33 17.03 -18.49
C LEU A 282 -9.26 18.07 -18.17
N ALA A 283 -9.64 19.34 -18.09
CA ALA A 283 -8.73 20.39 -17.64
C ALA A 283 -8.48 20.29 -16.12
N GLU A 284 -7.23 20.49 -15.70
CA GLU A 284 -6.82 20.50 -14.30
C GLU A 284 -5.98 21.74 -13.99
N LEU A 285 -6.36 22.45 -12.93
CA LEU A 285 -5.63 23.56 -12.35
C LEU A 285 -4.96 23.10 -11.05
N THR A 286 -3.66 23.27 -10.96
CA THR A 286 -2.91 23.14 -9.70
C THR A 286 -2.26 24.48 -9.36
N ILE A 287 -2.38 24.92 -8.11
CA ILE A 287 -1.77 26.13 -7.54
C ILE A 287 -0.89 25.72 -6.36
N VAL A 288 0.34 26.23 -6.29
CA VAL A 288 1.31 25.89 -5.25
C VAL A 288 2.00 27.13 -4.70
N TRP A 289 2.04 27.23 -3.36
CA TRP A 289 2.84 28.19 -2.61
C TRP A 289 4.01 27.46 -1.92
N PRO A 290 5.24 28.00 -1.93
CA PRO A 290 6.30 27.49 -1.08
C PRO A 290 6.03 27.86 0.39
N THR A 291 6.26 26.93 1.31
CA THR A 291 5.98 27.09 2.74
C THR A 291 7.21 26.87 3.61
N ILE A 292 7.24 25.85 4.47
CA ILE A 292 8.27 25.63 5.49
C ILE A 292 8.76 24.19 5.49
N GLU A 293 9.98 24.01 5.96
CA GLU A 293 10.60 22.72 6.19
C GLU A 293 9.83 21.86 7.22
N ARG A 294 10.08 20.56 7.17
CA ARG A 294 9.47 19.56 8.04
C ARG A 294 9.87 19.83 9.51
N PHE A 295 8.93 19.64 10.42
CA PHE A 295 9.03 19.91 11.87
C PHE A 295 9.12 21.39 12.27
N HIS A 296 8.92 22.31 11.33
CA HIS A 296 8.71 23.71 11.66
C HIS A 296 7.37 23.90 12.39
N ALA A 297 7.30 24.79 13.38
CA ALA A 297 6.10 25.01 14.21
C ALA A 297 4.83 25.35 13.38
N ASP A 298 5.00 26.04 12.25
CA ASP A 298 3.90 26.41 11.35
C ASP A 298 3.34 25.26 10.50
N GLU A 299 4.05 24.12 10.43
CA GLU A 299 3.60 22.96 9.66
C GLU A 299 2.24 22.45 10.13
N TYR A 300 2.04 22.33 11.44
CA TYR A 300 0.82 21.84 12.05
C TYR A 300 -0.38 22.72 11.69
N ALA A 301 -0.21 24.05 11.75
CA ALA A 301 -1.25 25.02 11.39
C ALA A 301 -1.55 25.03 9.89
N LEU A 302 -0.54 24.83 9.03
CA LEU A 302 -0.73 24.71 7.57
C LEU A 302 -1.47 23.42 7.21
N ASN A 303 -1.18 22.30 7.88
CA ASN A 303 -1.92 21.06 7.74
C ASN A 303 -3.39 21.22 8.15
N ALA A 304 -3.65 21.90 9.28
CA ALA A 304 -5.01 22.19 9.73
C ALA A 304 -5.75 23.13 8.76
N LEU A 305 -5.08 24.18 8.27
CA LEU A 305 -5.62 25.12 7.28
C LEU A 305 -6.06 24.41 6.00
N ALA A 306 -5.22 23.53 5.43
CA ALA A 306 -5.54 22.78 4.22
C ALA A 306 -6.87 22.00 4.37
N ARG A 307 -7.04 21.35 5.52
CA ARG A 307 -8.23 20.56 5.85
C ARG A 307 -9.46 21.42 6.10
N ILE A 308 -9.32 22.57 6.76
CA ILE A 308 -10.45 23.51 6.95
C ILE A 308 -10.98 24.02 5.61
N LEU A 309 -10.08 24.32 4.67
CA LEU A 309 -10.46 24.88 3.38
C LEU A 309 -11.14 23.86 2.46
N ALA A 310 -10.79 22.56 2.51
CA ALA A 310 -11.26 21.57 1.54
C ALA A 310 -11.91 20.29 2.11
N ASP A 311 -11.79 19.95 3.40
CA ASP A 311 -12.35 18.69 3.93
C ASP A 311 -13.83 18.81 4.27
N GLY A 312 -14.64 17.94 3.66
CA GLY A 312 -16.07 17.76 3.93
C GLY A 312 -16.97 18.78 3.20
N LYS A 313 -18.27 18.46 3.11
CA LYS A 313 -19.26 19.26 2.36
C LYS A 313 -19.44 20.70 2.86
N GLN A 314 -19.06 21.00 4.11
CA GLN A 314 -19.15 22.34 4.70
C GLN A 314 -17.93 23.23 4.45
N SER A 315 -16.84 22.69 3.91
CA SER A 315 -15.68 23.51 3.57
C SER A 315 -16.09 24.52 2.50
N VAL A 316 -15.63 25.77 2.63
CA VAL A 316 -15.97 26.87 1.71
C VAL A 316 -15.70 26.54 0.24
N PHE A 317 -14.62 25.80 -0.05
CA PHE A 317 -14.28 25.40 -1.42
C PHE A 317 -15.27 24.36 -1.97
N ASN A 318 -15.67 23.35 -1.20
CA ASN A 318 -16.68 22.39 -1.66
C ASN A 318 -18.06 23.03 -1.82
N GLN A 319 -18.49 23.88 -0.88
CA GLN A 319 -19.77 24.57 -0.99
C GLN A 319 -19.85 25.40 -2.27
N LEU A 320 -18.80 26.18 -2.57
CA LEU A 320 -18.82 27.05 -3.75
C LEU A 320 -18.54 26.28 -5.05
N LEU A 321 -17.43 25.55 -5.16
CA LEU A 321 -17.00 24.97 -6.44
C LEU A 321 -17.75 23.69 -6.80
N VAL A 322 -18.15 22.88 -5.82
CA VAL A 322 -18.82 21.58 -6.05
C VAL A 322 -20.34 21.75 -6.01
N GLU A 323 -20.88 22.27 -4.92
CA GLU A 323 -22.33 22.28 -4.69
C GLU A 323 -23.04 23.41 -5.45
N GLN A 324 -22.54 24.65 -5.38
CA GLN A 324 -23.17 25.82 -5.98
C GLN A 324 -22.83 25.97 -7.48
N LEU A 325 -21.55 26.10 -7.82
CA LEU A 325 -21.10 26.42 -9.18
C LEU A 325 -20.95 25.17 -10.07
N LYS A 326 -20.83 23.98 -9.45
CA LYS A 326 -20.72 22.67 -10.14
C LYS A 326 -19.62 22.66 -11.19
N LEU A 327 -18.44 23.16 -10.83
CA LEU A 327 -17.28 23.24 -11.72
C LEU A 327 -16.42 21.98 -11.66
N THR A 328 -16.44 21.28 -10.53
CA THR A 328 -15.58 20.15 -10.24
C THR A 328 -16.29 19.15 -9.33
N PRO A 329 -15.96 17.85 -9.38
CA PRO A 329 -16.49 16.88 -8.41
C PRO A 329 -15.86 17.00 -7.01
N GLN A 330 -14.66 17.59 -6.89
CA GLN A 330 -13.98 17.77 -5.60
C GLN A 330 -12.85 18.81 -5.70
N VAL A 331 -12.57 19.49 -4.59
CA VAL A 331 -11.37 20.31 -4.42
C VAL A 331 -10.41 19.59 -3.49
N THR A 332 -9.13 19.52 -3.85
CA THR A 332 -8.09 18.92 -2.99
C THR A 332 -7.10 20.00 -2.58
N ILE A 333 -6.89 20.16 -1.27
CA ILE A 333 -5.85 21.03 -0.73
C ILE A 333 -5.02 20.20 0.24
N ASN A 334 -3.70 20.21 0.05
CA ASN A 334 -2.76 19.50 0.90
C ASN A 334 -1.57 20.40 1.23
N HIS A 335 -0.95 20.16 2.37
CA HIS A 335 0.34 20.73 2.73
C HIS A 335 1.35 19.59 2.89
N TYR A 336 2.55 19.78 2.37
CA TYR A 336 3.64 18.82 2.42
C TYR A 336 4.94 19.53 2.79
N SER A 337 5.62 19.09 3.84
CA SER A 337 6.94 19.60 4.22
C SER A 337 8.01 18.54 4.01
N ASN A 338 9.17 18.97 3.50
CA ASN A 338 10.38 18.16 3.34
C ASN A 338 11.52 18.82 4.14
N GLN A 339 12.69 18.20 4.20
CA GLN A 339 13.80 18.67 5.05
C GLN A 339 14.21 20.13 4.78
N LEU A 340 14.14 20.59 3.54
CA LEU A 340 14.62 21.94 3.19
C LEU A 340 13.51 22.99 3.09
N THR A 341 12.28 22.58 2.78
CA THR A 341 11.14 23.46 2.50
C THR A 341 9.88 22.64 2.25
N GLY A 342 8.73 23.30 2.29
CA GLY A 342 7.41 22.72 2.04
C GLY A 342 6.65 23.37 0.91
N GLU A 343 5.49 22.79 0.61
CA GLU A 343 4.58 23.18 -0.46
C GLU A 343 3.13 23.12 0.07
N PHE A 344 2.37 24.21 -0.09
CA PHE A 344 0.92 24.22 0.07
C PHE A 344 0.28 24.14 -1.30
N SER A 345 -0.42 23.05 -1.60
CA SER A 345 -0.93 22.72 -2.93
C SER A 345 -2.44 22.66 -2.95
N LEU A 346 -3.04 23.40 -3.87
CA LEU A 346 -4.46 23.37 -4.20
C LEU A 346 -4.63 22.80 -5.61
N LYS A 347 -5.51 21.82 -5.78
CA LYS A 347 -5.77 21.16 -7.06
C LYS A 347 -7.27 21.04 -7.33
N VAL A 348 -7.67 21.40 -8.54
CA VAL A 348 -9.04 21.28 -9.05
C VAL A 348 -9.03 20.69 -10.46
N ARG A 349 -9.73 19.57 -10.62
CA ARG A 349 -10.01 18.99 -11.94
C ARG A 349 -11.42 19.37 -12.37
N ALA A 350 -11.55 20.12 -13.44
CA ALA A 350 -12.84 20.64 -13.88
C ALA A 350 -13.67 19.55 -14.59
N PHE A 351 -15.00 19.72 -14.63
CA PHE A 351 -15.84 18.94 -15.54
C PHE A 351 -15.52 19.28 -17.01
N SER A 352 -15.95 18.40 -17.92
CA SER A 352 -15.67 18.53 -19.35
C SER A 352 -16.15 19.87 -19.91
N GLY A 353 -15.29 20.55 -20.69
CA GLY A 353 -15.58 21.82 -21.35
C GLY A 353 -15.60 23.05 -20.45
N ILE A 354 -15.27 22.93 -19.16
CA ILE A 354 -15.14 24.07 -18.24
C ILE A 354 -13.72 24.64 -18.38
N ASP A 355 -13.62 25.93 -18.69
CA ASP A 355 -12.36 26.67 -18.75
C ASP A 355 -11.79 26.93 -17.34
N LEU A 356 -10.46 26.96 -17.24
CA LEU A 356 -9.76 27.13 -15.97
C LEU A 356 -9.74 28.58 -15.47
N ASP A 357 -10.06 29.58 -16.31
CA ASP A 357 -10.26 30.96 -15.85
C ASP A 357 -11.47 31.04 -14.92
N ARG A 358 -12.58 30.39 -15.28
CA ARG A 358 -13.77 30.28 -14.44
C ARG A 358 -13.47 29.54 -13.13
N VAL A 359 -12.65 28.49 -13.18
CA VAL A 359 -12.21 27.78 -11.96
C VAL A 359 -11.36 28.71 -11.09
N GLN A 360 -10.41 29.44 -11.67
CA GLN A 360 -9.58 30.39 -10.92
C GLN A 360 -10.41 31.48 -10.25
N GLN A 361 -11.36 32.08 -10.96
CA GLN A 361 -12.27 33.08 -10.39
C GLN A 361 -13.08 32.52 -9.22
N ALA A 362 -13.56 31.28 -9.33
CA ALA A 362 -14.28 30.61 -8.25
C ALA A 362 -13.38 30.34 -7.03
N LEU A 363 -12.09 30.00 -7.24
CA LEU A 363 -11.13 29.85 -6.15
C LEU A 363 -10.85 31.19 -5.45
N GLU A 364 -10.69 32.27 -6.21
CA GLU A 364 -10.54 33.62 -5.65
C GLU A 364 -11.77 34.05 -4.85
N GLN A 365 -12.97 33.71 -5.32
CA GLN A 365 -14.21 33.92 -4.59
C GLN A 365 -14.27 33.07 -3.31
N ALA A 366 -13.86 31.80 -3.35
CA ALA A 366 -13.82 30.94 -2.18
C ALA A 366 -12.87 31.48 -1.09
N PHE A 367 -11.69 31.97 -1.48
CA PHE A 367 -10.79 32.63 -0.53
C PHE A 367 -11.39 33.91 0.06
N LYS A 368 -12.03 34.76 -0.74
CA LYS A 368 -12.71 35.95 -0.22
C LYS A 368 -13.84 35.60 0.75
N GLN A 369 -14.60 34.55 0.46
CA GLN A 369 -15.65 34.05 1.35
C GLN A 369 -15.04 33.53 2.66
N PHE A 370 -13.92 32.79 2.58
CA PHE A 370 -13.18 32.35 3.76
C PHE A 370 -12.69 33.51 4.62
N GLU A 371 -12.17 34.57 3.99
CA GLU A 371 -11.73 35.80 4.68
C GLU A 371 -12.88 36.55 5.37
N GLN A 372 -14.08 36.50 4.79
CA GLN A 372 -15.27 37.18 5.30
C GLN A 372 -15.96 36.40 6.43
N ASP A 373 -16.17 35.10 6.22
CA ASP A 373 -16.98 34.27 7.11
C ASP A 373 -16.14 33.54 8.16
N GLY A 374 -14.86 33.29 7.85
CA GLY A 374 -13.96 32.50 8.66
C GLY A 374 -14.33 31.01 8.76
N PHE A 375 -13.89 30.38 9.84
CA PHE A 375 -14.22 29.01 10.21
C PHE A 375 -14.62 28.93 11.68
N THR A 376 -15.38 27.90 12.02
CA THR A 376 -15.95 27.71 13.36
C THR A 376 -15.05 26.84 14.23
N ALA A 377 -15.18 26.95 15.56
CA ALA A 377 -14.49 26.06 16.51
C ALA A 377 -14.79 24.58 16.21
N SER A 378 -16.04 24.22 15.88
CA SER A 378 -16.41 22.84 15.55
C SER A 378 -15.68 22.30 14.31
N GLN A 379 -15.34 23.15 13.34
CA GLN A 379 -14.54 22.72 12.19
C GLN A 379 -13.09 22.41 12.58
N LEU A 380 -12.52 23.15 13.54
CA LEU A 380 -11.19 22.88 14.09
C LEU A 380 -11.19 21.64 14.99
N ASP A 381 -12.17 21.48 15.87
CA ASP A 381 -12.32 20.29 16.72
C ASP A 381 -12.39 19.00 15.89
N ARG A 382 -13.13 19.05 14.77
CA ARG A 382 -13.19 17.97 13.78
C ARG A 382 -11.82 17.67 13.18
N VAL A 383 -11.05 18.71 12.85
CA VAL A 383 -9.68 18.54 12.33
C VAL A 383 -8.81 17.85 13.37
N HIS A 384 -8.85 18.27 14.64
CA HIS A 384 -8.12 17.63 15.74
C HIS A 384 -8.50 16.18 15.92
N ALA A 385 -9.80 15.86 16.03
CA ALA A 385 -10.27 14.49 16.22
C ALA A 385 -9.80 13.56 15.09
N GLN A 386 -9.91 14.00 13.84
CA GLN A 386 -9.44 13.23 12.69
C GLN A 386 -7.91 13.15 12.60
N THR A 387 -7.17 14.17 13.07
CA THR A 387 -5.70 14.13 13.16
C THR A 387 -5.27 13.09 14.19
N GLU A 388 -5.90 13.08 15.36
CA GLU A 388 -5.59 12.12 16.43
C GLU A 388 -5.88 10.68 16.00
N THR A 389 -7.07 10.39 15.46
CA THR A 389 -7.39 9.04 14.96
C THR A 389 -6.39 8.57 13.91
N LYS A 390 -6.06 9.43 12.93
CA LYS A 390 -5.07 9.10 11.88
C LYS A 390 -3.68 8.87 12.44
N PHE A 391 -3.28 9.61 13.47
CA PHE A 391 -1.99 9.45 14.11
C PHE A 391 -1.89 8.07 14.77
N TYR A 392 -2.88 7.67 15.58
CA TYR A 392 -2.89 6.32 16.17
C TYR A 392 -2.98 5.21 15.12
N GLN A 393 -3.68 5.42 14.00
CA GLN A 393 -3.71 4.45 12.90
C GLN A 393 -2.33 4.21 12.27
N GLN A 394 -1.40 5.17 12.36
CA GLN A 394 -0.02 5.03 11.91
C GLN A 394 0.87 4.31 12.93
N LEU A 395 0.35 3.92 14.09
CA LEU A 395 1.08 3.20 15.13
C LEU A 395 0.62 1.74 15.24
N VAL A 396 -0.20 1.23 14.31
CA VAL A 396 -0.86 -0.08 14.45
C VAL A 396 0.10 -1.24 14.25
N SER A 397 1.08 -1.12 13.35
CA SER A 397 2.05 -2.20 13.06
C SER A 397 3.45 -1.84 13.55
N VAL A 398 4.26 -2.86 13.87
CA VAL A 398 5.67 -2.63 14.23
C VAL A 398 6.46 -2.06 13.05
N GLU A 399 6.05 -2.35 11.83
CA GLU A 399 6.62 -1.75 10.61
C GLU A 399 6.43 -0.24 10.56
N GLN A 400 5.20 0.25 10.78
CA GLN A 400 4.93 1.68 10.77
C GLN A 400 5.66 2.39 11.90
N LYS A 401 5.73 1.77 13.09
CA LYS A 401 6.52 2.28 14.22
C LYS A 401 8.01 2.37 13.86
N ALA A 402 8.60 1.32 13.28
CA ALA A 402 10.01 1.34 12.83
C ALA A 402 10.25 2.43 11.77
N SER A 403 9.36 2.57 10.80
CA SER A 403 9.45 3.57 9.73
C SER A 403 9.38 4.99 10.29
N MET A 404 8.49 5.23 11.25
CA MET A 404 8.37 6.52 11.95
C MET A 404 9.62 6.85 12.78
N LEU A 405 10.11 5.90 13.58
CA LEU A 405 11.30 6.07 14.42
C LEU A 405 12.55 6.36 13.58
N GLY A 406 12.76 5.60 12.51
CA GLY A 406 13.88 5.80 11.58
C GLY A 406 13.80 7.16 10.88
N TYR A 407 12.60 7.58 10.47
CA TYR A 407 12.34 8.88 9.88
C TYR A 407 12.67 10.04 10.84
N TYR A 408 12.21 9.96 12.09
CA TYR A 408 12.50 10.97 13.11
C TYR A 408 13.99 11.02 13.48
N ASN A 409 14.67 9.87 13.56
CA ASN A 409 16.11 9.85 13.81
C ASN A 409 16.88 10.49 12.65
N ALA A 410 16.57 10.10 11.41
CA ALA A 410 17.28 10.60 10.23
C ALA A 410 17.14 12.12 10.05
N LEU A 411 15.96 12.70 10.32
CA LEU A 411 15.73 14.12 10.05
C LEU A 411 16.02 15.06 11.23
N ILE A 412 15.79 14.62 12.47
CA ILE A 412 15.91 15.48 13.66
C ILE A 412 16.61 14.80 14.84
N SER A 413 17.24 13.64 14.63
CA SER A 413 18.01 12.90 15.65
C SER A 413 17.25 12.65 16.95
N THR A 414 15.92 12.54 16.88
CA THR A 414 15.04 12.35 18.03
C THR A 414 14.01 11.26 17.72
N PRO A 415 14.36 9.97 17.77
CA PRO A 415 13.46 8.89 17.35
C PRO A 415 12.15 8.85 18.15
N ALA A 416 12.17 9.08 19.46
CA ALA A 416 10.98 9.08 20.31
C ALA A 416 10.17 10.41 20.25
N PHE A 417 9.98 10.97 19.05
CA PHE A 417 9.30 12.27 18.86
C PHE A 417 7.77 12.17 18.77
N ALA A 418 7.21 10.96 18.63
CA ALA A 418 5.80 10.72 18.33
C ALA A 418 4.81 11.48 19.23
N SER A 419 4.99 11.44 20.56
CA SER A 419 4.11 12.16 21.50
C SER A 419 4.11 13.67 21.25
N ARG A 420 5.31 14.26 21.08
CA ARG A 420 5.44 15.69 20.83
C ARG A 420 4.87 16.08 19.46
N ASP A 421 4.99 15.21 18.46
CA ASP A 421 4.43 15.43 17.13
C ASP A 421 2.90 15.52 17.18
N LEU A 422 2.26 14.55 17.87
CA LEU A 422 0.82 14.55 18.09
C LEU A 422 0.37 15.76 18.92
N ASP A 423 1.03 16.05 20.03
CA ASP A 423 0.68 17.18 20.90
C ASP A 423 0.77 18.51 20.13
N SER A 424 1.80 18.68 19.30
CA SER A 424 1.96 19.89 18.46
C SER A 424 0.84 20.01 17.43
N ALA A 425 0.38 18.89 16.87
CA ALA A 425 -0.73 18.86 15.92
C ALA A 425 -2.09 19.17 16.58
N LEU A 426 -2.29 18.74 17.83
CA LEU A 426 -3.53 18.97 18.60
C LEU A 426 -3.55 20.33 19.32
N ALA A 427 -2.40 20.97 19.49
CA ALA A 427 -2.27 22.29 20.10
C ALA A 427 -2.58 23.45 19.14
N VAL A 428 -2.84 23.17 17.85
CA VAL A 428 -3.11 24.19 16.84
C VAL A 428 -4.34 25.01 17.21
N THR A 429 -4.19 26.34 17.22
CA THR A 429 -5.30 27.26 17.52
C THR A 429 -5.86 27.92 16.28
N SER A 430 -7.04 28.55 16.42
CA SER A 430 -7.61 29.38 15.35
C SER A 430 -6.68 30.53 14.96
N ASP A 431 -5.93 31.10 15.91
CA ASP A 431 -5.02 32.20 15.65
C ASP A 431 -3.80 31.74 14.85
N ASP A 432 -3.30 30.53 15.11
CA ASP A 432 -2.22 29.93 14.33
C ASP A 432 -2.62 29.75 12.87
N ILE A 433 -3.83 29.25 12.62
CA ILE A 433 -4.37 29.04 11.27
C ILE A 433 -4.45 30.37 10.51
N TRP A 434 -4.99 31.42 11.14
CA TRP A 434 -5.05 32.75 10.52
C TRP A 434 -3.66 33.35 10.29
N ARG A 435 -2.73 33.14 11.22
CA ARG A 435 -1.35 33.60 11.10
C ARG A 435 -0.68 32.96 9.89
N VAL A 436 -0.71 31.63 9.76
CA VAL A 436 -0.09 30.94 8.62
C VAL A 436 -0.80 31.24 7.30
N TYR A 437 -2.13 31.39 7.30
CA TYR A 437 -2.87 31.83 6.11
C TYR A 437 -2.34 33.18 5.60
N ARG A 438 -2.21 34.18 6.48
CA ARG A 438 -1.69 35.51 6.13
C ARG A 438 -0.21 35.49 5.73
N GLN A 439 0.56 34.62 6.38
CA GLN A 439 2.01 34.53 6.19
C GLN A 439 2.39 33.87 4.86
N TYR A 440 1.67 32.79 4.48
CA TYR A 440 2.08 31.92 3.37
C TYR A 440 1.13 31.95 2.16
N ILE A 441 -0.15 32.30 2.33
CA ILE A 441 -1.16 32.15 1.28
C ILE A 441 -1.72 33.50 0.83
N GLN A 442 -2.23 34.30 1.78
CA GLN A 442 -2.95 35.53 1.48
C GLN A 442 -2.04 36.54 0.76
N ASN A 443 -2.45 36.96 -0.44
CA ASN A 443 -1.72 37.91 -1.28
C ASN A 443 -0.27 37.48 -1.55
N LYS A 444 0.03 36.17 -1.50
CA LYS A 444 1.37 35.64 -1.81
C LYS A 444 1.45 35.14 -3.24
N PRO A 445 2.57 35.41 -3.93
CA PRO A 445 2.81 34.88 -5.26
C PRO A 445 2.86 33.35 -5.23
N PHE A 446 2.36 32.72 -6.29
CA PHE A 446 2.30 31.27 -6.43
C PHE A 446 2.73 30.81 -7.83
N ILE A 447 2.99 29.51 -7.97
CA ILE A 447 3.05 28.86 -9.28
C ILE A 447 1.71 28.19 -9.54
N SER A 448 1.14 28.37 -10.73
CA SER A 448 0.02 27.56 -11.19
C SER A 448 0.34 26.83 -12.48
N THR A 449 -0.27 25.65 -12.64
CA THR A 449 -0.16 24.82 -13.83
C THR A 449 -1.56 24.50 -14.34
N SER A 450 -1.82 24.82 -15.60
CA SER A 450 -2.97 24.40 -16.40
C SER A 450 -2.57 23.20 -17.25
N LEU A 451 -3.08 22.01 -16.92
CA LEU A 451 -2.95 20.83 -17.77
C LEU A 451 -4.30 20.63 -18.46
N VAL A 452 -4.28 20.75 -19.79
CA VAL A 452 -5.49 20.71 -20.62
C VAL A 452 -5.36 19.63 -21.68
N PRO A 453 -6.47 19.02 -22.14
CA PRO A 453 -6.42 18.05 -23.22
C PRO A 453 -5.73 18.61 -24.46
N LYS A 454 -4.98 17.76 -25.18
CA LYS A 454 -4.35 18.15 -26.44
C LYS A 454 -5.37 18.74 -27.42
N GLY A 455 -5.04 19.91 -27.97
CA GLY A 455 -5.90 20.65 -28.89
C GLY A 455 -6.97 21.50 -28.21
N GLN A 456 -7.00 21.55 -26.88
CA GLN A 456 -7.94 22.36 -26.09
C GLN A 456 -7.21 23.43 -25.25
N ALA A 457 -6.25 24.13 -25.87
CA ALA A 457 -5.44 25.15 -25.20
C ALA A 457 -6.29 26.31 -24.64
N GLU A 458 -7.45 26.56 -25.24
CA GLU A 458 -8.43 27.55 -24.81
C GLU A 458 -9.06 27.26 -23.44
N LEU A 459 -8.95 26.02 -22.93
CA LEU A 459 -9.40 25.70 -21.57
C LEU A 459 -8.41 26.11 -20.49
N ALA A 460 -7.18 26.50 -20.85
CA ALA A 460 -6.16 26.90 -19.87
C ALA A 460 -6.45 28.30 -19.32
N ILE A 461 -5.78 28.66 -18.21
CA ILE A 461 -5.82 30.04 -17.72
C ILE A 461 -5.30 31.01 -18.79
N SER A 462 -6.03 32.09 -19.02
CA SER A 462 -5.69 33.14 -19.99
C SER A 462 -4.34 33.79 -19.67
N GLY A 463 -3.44 33.84 -20.65
CA GLY A 463 -2.11 34.43 -20.50
C GLY A 463 -1.07 33.50 -19.85
N ALA A 464 -1.41 32.24 -19.55
CA ALA A 464 -0.46 31.26 -19.09
C ALA A 464 0.64 31.01 -20.13
N ARG A 465 1.90 30.95 -19.68
CA ARG A 465 3.05 30.70 -20.56
C ARG A 465 3.26 29.20 -20.77
N LEU A 466 3.79 28.81 -21.93
CA LEU A 466 4.19 27.43 -22.17
C LEU A 466 5.23 26.97 -21.14
N SER A 467 5.00 25.77 -20.59
CA SER A 467 5.79 25.20 -19.51
C SER A 467 7.17 24.66 -19.90
N GLY A 468 7.43 24.46 -21.19
CA GLY A 468 8.68 23.86 -21.66
C GLY A 468 8.89 22.41 -21.19
N VAL A 469 7.80 21.64 -21.07
CA VAL A 469 7.85 20.17 -20.93
C VAL A 469 8.50 19.59 -22.17
N VAL A 470 9.51 18.75 -21.97
CA VAL A 470 10.14 17.97 -23.03
C VAL A 470 9.51 16.59 -22.97
N GLU A 471 8.60 16.31 -23.91
CA GLU A 471 8.03 14.98 -24.09
C GLU A 471 8.99 14.12 -24.91
N GLU A 472 9.06 12.83 -24.61
CA GLU A 472 9.79 11.88 -25.46
C GLU A 472 9.06 11.74 -26.80
N THR A 473 9.77 11.91 -27.92
CA THR A 473 9.22 11.62 -29.24
C THR A 473 9.14 10.11 -29.43
N ILE A 474 8.00 9.51 -29.08
CA ILE A 474 7.78 8.07 -29.26
C ILE A 474 7.61 7.78 -30.76
N SER A 475 8.64 7.24 -31.40
CA SER A 475 8.51 6.67 -32.75
C SER A 475 8.01 5.23 -32.63
N ALA A 476 6.87 4.93 -33.27
CA ALA A 476 6.18 3.63 -33.18
C ALA A 476 6.97 2.42 -33.73
N ASN A 477 8.19 2.61 -34.23
CA ASN A 477 8.97 1.63 -34.99
C ASN A 477 10.45 1.54 -34.58
N THR A 478 10.84 2.08 -33.43
CA THR A 478 12.14 1.68 -32.87
C THR A 478 11.84 0.55 -31.90
N PRO A 479 12.16 -0.72 -32.20
CA PRO A 479 12.31 -1.69 -31.14
C PRO A 479 13.21 -1.02 -30.11
N ASP A 480 12.79 -0.94 -28.84
CA ASP A 480 13.78 -0.78 -27.78
C ASP A 480 14.71 -1.97 -28.01
N ASN A 481 15.84 -1.67 -28.65
CA ASN A 481 16.85 -2.64 -28.98
C ASN A 481 17.34 -3.07 -27.61
N PHE A 482 16.72 -4.13 -27.07
CA PHE A 482 17.28 -5.02 -26.06
C PHE A 482 18.52 -5.68 -26.69
N VAL A 483 19.47 -4.86 -27.11
CA VAL A 483 20.84 -5.26 -27.26
C VAL A 483 21.27 -5.34 -25.81
N SER A 484 21.19 -6.55 -25.23
CA SER A 484 22.16 -6.90 -24.21
C SER A 484 23.50 -6.61 -24.88
N PRO A 485 24.24 -5.56 -24.50
CA PRO A 485 25.53 -5.37 -25.10
C PRO A 485 26.29 -6.68 -24.83
N ASN A 486 26.94 -7.22 -25.87
CA ASN A 486 27.92 -8.30 -25.73
C ASN A 486 29.10 -7.74 -24.91
N LEU A 487 28.85 -7.35 -23.67
CA LEU A 487 29.84 -7.08 -22.67
C LEU A 487 30.28 -8.47 -22.23
N THR A 488 31.43 -8.89 -22.76
CA THR A 488 32.26 -9.93 -22.17
C THR A 488 32.13 -9.85 -20.64
N GLN A 489 31.88 -10.99 -19.98
CA GLN A 489 31.89 -11.11 -18.52
C GLN A 489 33.07 -10.30 -17.98
N ALA A 490 32.79 -9.09 -17.47
CA ALA A 490 33.78 -8.35 -16.73
C ALA A 490 34.13 -9.24 -15.54
N THR A 491 35.41 -9.52 -15.36
CA THR A 491 35.90 -10.24 -14.18
C THR A 491 35.29 -9.58 -12.95
N LYS A 492 34.49 -10.34 -12.19
CA LYS A 492 33.95 -9.88 -10.90
C LYS A 492 35.15 -9.35 -10.09
N PRO A 493 35.07 -8.12 -9.53
CA PRO A 493 36.09 -7.66 -8.60
C PRO A 493 36.30 -8.71 -7.50
N SER A 494 37.49 -8.77 -6.92
CA SER A 494 37.71 -9.57 -5.73
C SER A 494 36.70 -9.15 -4.65
N ASN A 495 36.10 -10.12 -3.95
CA ASN A 495 35.21 -9.84 -2.85
C ASN A 495 35.87 -8.90 -1.83
N THR A 496 35.07 -8.04 -1.24
CA THR A 496 35.49 -7.09 -0.21
C THR A 496 35.95 -7.86 1.03
N PRO A 497 37.12 -7.54 1.61
CA PRO A 497 37.58 -8.19 2.85
C PRO A 497 36.57 -8.03 3.99
N SER A 498 36.44 -9.08 4.81
CA SER A 498 35.57 -9.11 5.99
C SER A 498 36.32 -9.83 7.11
N THR A 499 36.10 -9.42 8.38
CA THR A 499 36.72 -10.10 9.52
C THR A 499 35.98 -11.39 9.91
N ILE A 500 34.74 -11.53 9.45
CA ILE A 500 33.91 -12.74 9.56
C ILE A 500 33.69 -13.42 8.20
N ASP A 501 33.43 -14.72 8.21
CA ASP A 501 33.00 -15.45 7.01
C ASP A 501 31.52 -15.17 6.73
N ARG A 502 31.29 -14.21 5.81
CA ARG A 502 29.94 -13.80 5.42
C ARG A 502 29.22 -14.79 4.52
N SER A 503 29.90 -15.81 3.98
CA SER A 503 29.25 -16.83 3.17
C SER A 503 28.37 -17.79 3.99
N ILE A 504 28.53 -17.76 5.33
CA ILE A 504 27.76 -18.57 6.27
C ILE A 504 26.51 -17.79 6.69
N GLU A 505 25.36 -18.21 6.15
CA GLU A 505 24.07 -17.72 6.61
C GLU A 505 23.80 -18.22 8.06
N PRO A 506 23.45 -17.34 9.02
CA PRO A 506 23.13 -17.73 10.40
C PRO A 506 21.96 -18.70 10.47
N ASP A 507 21.85 -19.54 11.49
CA ASP A 507 20.67 -20.41 11.67
C ASP A 507 19.42 -19.60 12.09
N TYR A 508 18.25 -20.25 12.09
CA TYR A 508 17.07 -19.66 12.71
C TYR A 508 17.21 -19.73 14.24
N GLY A 509 16.68 -18.71 14.92
CA GLY A 509 16.45 -18.74 16.35
C GLY A 509 15.34 -19.72 16.74
N GLU A 510 14.94 -19.65 18.01
CA GLU A 510 13.91 -20.53 18.57
C GLU A 510 12.58 -20.43 17.79
N PRO A 511 11.96 -21.56 17.40
CA PRO A 511 10.71 -21.56 16.65
C PRO A 511 9.59 -20.81 17.36
N ILE A 512 8.86 -19.99 16.60
CA ILE A 512 7.72 -19.24 17.11
C ILE A 512 6.52 -20.16 17.27
N LYS A 513 5.85 -20.06 18.43
CA LYS A 513 4.54 -20.65 18.64
C LYS A 513 3.49 -19.55 18.57
N LEU A 514 2.65 -19.58 17.55
CA LEU A 514 1.53 -18.65 17.44
C LEU A 514 0.42 -19.07 18.41
N LYS A 515 -0.06 -18.12 19.20
CA LYS A 515 -1.25 -18.30 20.03
C LYS A 515 -2.44 -17.71 19.28
N SER A 516 -3.50 -18.49 19.11
CA SER A 516 -4.78 -17.94 18.64
C SER A 516 -5.25 -16.83 19.60
N PRO A 517 -5.83 -15.73 19.09
CA PRO A 517 -6.34 -14.66 19.95
C PRO A 517 -7.48 -15.19 20.83
N ASP A 518 -7.64 -14.61 22.01
CA ASP A 518 -8.75 -14.93 22.90
C ASP A 518 -10.04 -14.29 22.33
N ILE A 519 -10.84 -15.10 21.65
CA ILE A 519 -12.08 -14.66 20.99
C ILE A 519 -13.27 -14.88 21.91
N TRP A 520 -14.04 -13.83 22.14
CA TRP A 520 -15.35 -13.93 22.76
C TRP A 520 -16.45 -13.89 21.70
N HIS A 521 -17.59 -14.50 22.00
CA HIS A 521 -18.75 -14.52 21.13
C HIS A 521 -20.04 -14.31 21.92
N ALA A 522 -21.04 -13.71 21.28
CA ALA A 522 -22.38 -13.54 21.81
C ALA A 522 -23.41 -13.79 20.72
N LYS A 523 -24.61 -14.22 21.13
CA LYS A 523 -25.78 -14.32 20.26
C LYS A 523 -26.91 -13.51 20.90
N LEU A 524 -27.44 -12.56 20.15
CA LEU A 524 -28.54 -11.71 20.57
C LEU A 524 -29.89 -12.43 20.38
N ALA A 525 -30.94 -11.96 21.06
CA ALA A 525 -32.29 -12.49 21.01
C ALA A 525 -32.94 -12.38 19.62
N ASN A 526 -32.47 -11.47 18.76
CA ASN A 526 -32.90 -11.35 17.37
C ASN A 526 -32.12 -12.25 16.40
N GLU A 527 -31.35 -13.22 16.92
CA GLU A 527 -30.50 -14.19 16.21
C GLU A 527 -29.20 -13.61 15.61
N MET A 528 -28.92 -12.32 15.81
CA MET A 528 -27.64 -11.74 15.39
C MET A 528 -26.49 -12.32 16.20
N THR A 529 -25.35 -12.53 15.53
CA THR A 529 -24.13 -13.03 16.16
C THR A 529 -23.10 -11.90 16.30
N VAL A 530 -22.30 -11.96 17.36
CA VAL A 530 -21.23 -11.01 17.63
C VAL A 530 -19.99 -11.78 18.00
N TYR A 531 -18.84 -11.38 17.44
CA TYR A 531 -17.53 -11.86 17.82
C TYR A 531 -16.63 -10.68 18.12
N GLY A 532 -15.68 -10.86 19.04
CA GLY A 532 -14.64 -9.85 19.19
C GLY A 532 -13.36 -10.33 19.83
N ILE A 533 -12.35 -9.49 19.66
CA ILE A 533 -11.01 -9.60 20.22
C ILE A 533 -10.73 -8.29 20.95
N ASN A 534 -10.43 -8.35 22.24
CA ASN A 534 -10.02 -7.18 23.00
C ASN A 534 -8.50 -6.96 22.81
N THR A 535 -8.10 -5.73 22.49
CA THR A 535 -6.70 -5.32 22.44
C THR A 535 -6.58 -3.87 22.89
N SER A 536 -5.77 -3.61 23.93
CA SER A 536 -5.63 -2.28 24.54
C SER A 536 -4.29 -1.60 24.22
N GLU A 537 -3.62 -2.03 23.15
CA GLU A 537 -2.33 -1.49 22.71
C GLU A 537 -2.44 -0.03 22.23
N LEU A 538 -3.53 0.28 21.53
CA LEU A 538 -3.87 1.62 21.06
C LEU A 538 -5.31 1.93 21.45
N PRO A 539 -5.64 3.22 21.69
CA PRO A 539 -6.99 3.65 22.04
C PRO A 539 -7.91 3.71 20.81
N LEU A 540 -7.93 2.64 20.03
CA LEU A 540 -8.65 2.51 18.77
C LEU A 540 -9.66 1.37 18.84
N ILE A 541 -10.68 1.48 18.01
CA ILE A 541 -11.68 0.45 17.80
C ILE A 541 -11.99 0.33 16.31
N GLU A 542 -12.06 -0.90 15.82
CA GLU A 542 -12.55 -1.23 14.49
C GLU A 542 -13.67 -2.27 14.59
N PHE A 543 -14.70 -2.10 13.76
CA PHE A 543 -15.76 -3.07 13.63
C PHE A 543 -16.17 -3.26 12.17
N GLU A 544 -16.63 -4.46 11.85
CA GLU A 544 -17.35 -4.75 10.61
C GLU A 544 -18.63 -5.53 10.91
N TRP A 545 -19.71 -5.12 10.26
CA TRP A 545 -21.01 -5.73 10.40
C TRP A 545 -21.40 -6.35 9.06
N VAL A 546 -21.20 -7.66 8.96
CA VAL A 546 -21.35 -8.43 7.73
C VAL A 546 -22.75 -9.01 7.67
N ILE A 547 -23.54 -8.60 6.68
CA ILE A 547 -24.90 -9.08 6.43
C ILE A 547 -24.88 -9.94 5.16
N SER A 548 -25.04 -11.25 5.32
CA SER A 548 -25.00 -12.20 4.19
C SER A 548 -26.10 -11.93 3.17
N GLY A 549 -25.77 -12.04 1.89
CA GLY A 549 -26.71 -11.79 0.79
C GLY A 549 -26.07 -11.07 -0.37
N GLY A 550 -25.66 -9.81 -0.16
CA GLY A 550 -25.01 -8.99 -1.18
C GLY A 550 -25.72 -9.05 -2.54
N GLN A 551 -24.93 -9.09 -3.61
CA GLN A 551 -25.41 -9.28 -4.98
C GLN A 551 -26.17 -10.60 -5.19
N LEU A 552 -25.94 -11.65 -4.41
CA LEU A 552 -26.68 -12.91 -4.56
C LEU A 552 -28.20 -12.76 -4.33
N PHE A 553 -28.65 -11.65 -3.72
CA PHE A 553 -30.07 -11.32 -3.62
C PHE A 553 -30.60 -10.41 -4.75
N ASP A 554 -29.74 -9.93 -5.65
CA ASP A 554 -30.18 -9.21 -6.84
C ASP A 554 -30.85 -10.15 -7.84
N SER A 555 -31.67 -9.58 -8.70
CA SER A 555 -32.14 -10.27 -9.91
C SER A 555 -31.29 -9.86 -11.10
N VAL A 556 -31.10 -10.75 -12.09
CA VAL A 556 -30.30 -10.45 -13.30
C VAL A 556 -30.77 -9.15 -14.00
N ASN A 557 -32.10 -8.98 -14.12
CA ASN A 557 -32.72 -7.81 -14.76
C ASN A 557 -32.62 -6.52 -13.93
N LYS A 558 -32.21 -6.61 -12.66
CA LYS A 558 -31.95 -5.48 -11.77
C LYS A 558 -30.63 -5.69 -11.00
N SER A 559 -29.59 -6.15 -11.70
CA SER A 559 -28.26 -6.26 -11.09
C SER A 559 -27.76 -4.87 -10.68
N GLY A 560 -27.12 -4.81 -9.50
CA GLY A 560 -26.64 -3.57 -8.90
C GLY A 560 -27.55 -2.99 -7.82
N VAL A 561 -28.66 -3.64 -7.47
CA VAL A 561 -29.57 -3.18 -6.39
C VAL A 561 -28.87 -3.23 -5.03
N ALA A 562 -28.14 -4.30 -4.71
CA ALA A 562 -27.41 -4.42 -3.45
C ALA A 562 -26.38 -3.27 -3.28
N ASN A 563 -25.56 -3.03 -4.30
CA ASN A 563 -24.58 -1.94 -4.30
C ASN A 563 -25.23 -0.56 -4.20
N PHE A 564 -26.30 -0.33 -4.95
CA PHE A 564 -26.99 0.95 -4.94
C PHE A 564 -27.71 1.18 -3.60
N THR A 565 -28.23 0.13 -2.95
CA THR A 565 -28.78 0.20 -1.59
C THR A 565 -27.71 0.61 -0.59
N ALA A 566 -26.54 -0.04 -0.61
CA ALA A 566 -25.40 0.31 0.24
C ALA A 566 -24.99 1.79 0.08
N LEU A 567 -24.86 2.27 -1.16
CA LEU A 567 -24.55 3.67 -1.44
C LEU A 567 -25.62 4.62 -0.90
N MET A 568 -26.91 4.30 -1.08
CA MET A 568 -28.00 5.13 -0.58
C MET A 568 -28.06 5.21 0.95
N MET A 569 -27.72 4.14 1.66
CA MET A 569 -27.65 4.16 3.14
C MET A 569 -26.56 5.11 3.68
N THR A 570 -25.62 5.55 2.85
CA THR A 570 -24.64 6.59 3.20
C THR A 570 -25.14 8.03 2.97
N LYS A 571 -26.30 8.21 2.32
CA LYS A 571 -26.84 9.53 1.92
C LYS A 571 -27.79 10.12 2.96
N GLY A 572 -27.45 9.92 4.23
CA GLY A 572 -28.19 10.42 5.38
C GLY A 572 -29.12 9.38 6.02
N THR A 573 -29.76 9.80 7.10
CA THR A 573 -30.68 9.02 7.91
C THR A 573 -32.03 9.73 8.01
N ALA A 574 -33.02 9.11 8.66
CA ALA A 574 -34.32 9.73 8.90
C ALA A 574 -34.23 11.09 9.60
N THR A 575 -33.18 11.30 10.41
CA THR A 575 -32.98 12.55 11.19
C THR A 575 -31.85 13.43 10.67
N LYS A 576 -31.01 12.94 9.74
CA LYS A 576 -29.83 13.66 9.26
C LYS A 576 -29.78 13.68 7.73
N THR A 577 -29.56 14.87 7.16
CA THR A 577 -29.12 15.02 5.78
C THR A 577 -27.75 14.36 5.56
N THR A 578 -27.36 14.15 4.30
CA THR A 578 -26.01 13.70 3.94
C THR A 578 -24.91 14.52 4.62
N GLN A 579 -25.10 15.84 4.68
CA GLN A 579 -24.14 16.78 5.28
C GLN A 579 -24.06 16.64 6.80
N GLU A 580 -25.21 16.57 7.48
CA GLU A 580 -25.26 16.42 8.96
C GLU A 580 -24.71 15.06 9.41
N LEU A 581 -25.01 13.98 8.67
CA LEU A 581 -24.45 12.65 8.95
C LEU A 581 -22.93 12.65 8.81
N GLN A 582 -22.42 13.17 7.70
CA GLN A 582 -20.97 13.27 7.49
C GLN A 582 -20.31 14.10 8.59
N GLN A 583 -20.93 15.22 9.00
CA GLN A 583 -20.41 16.05 10.08
C GLN A 583 -20.37 15.31 11.41
N ALA A 584 -21.44 14.59 11.77
CA ALA A 584 -21.50 13.83 13.01
C ALA A 584 -20.41 12.74 13.08
N ILE A 585 -20.17 12.03 11.97
CA ILE A 585 -19.09 11.03 11.87
C ILE A 585 -17.72 11.70 12.03
N GLN A 586 -17.46 12.79 11.30
CA GLN A 586 -16.16 13.45 11.30
C GLN A 586 -15.85 14.12 12.65
N GLN A 587 -16.86 14.62 13.38
CA GLN A 587 -16.69 15.21 14.71
C GLN A 587 -16.15 14.21 15.75
N LEU A 588 -16.42 12.92 15.55
CA LEU A 588 -15.88 11.84 16.39
C LEU A 588 -14.47 11.41 15.97
N GLY A 589 -13.90 12.01 14.92
CA GLY A 589 -12.70 11.50 14.28
C GLY A 589 -12.90 10.11 13.67
N ALA A 590 -14.15 9.72 13.42
CA ALA A 590 -14.52 8.39 12.95
C ALA A 590 -14.60 8.30 11.43
N ASP A 591 -14.59 7.07 10.91
CA ASP A 591 -14.97 6.73 9.55
C ASP A 591 -16.03 5.63 9.62
N ILE A 592 -17.09 5.74 8.82
CA ILE A 592 -18.12 4.71 8.68
C ILE A 592 -18.41 4.52 7.19
N ARG A 593 -18.33 3.28 6.72
CA ARG A 593 -18.59 2.93 5.32
C ARG A 593 -19.66 1.85 5.24
N ILE A 594 -20.44 1.89 4.15
CA ILE A 594 -21.34 0.80 3.78
C ILE A 594 -20.97 0.37 2.37
N THR A 595 -20.61 -0.89 2.21
CA THR A 595 -20.25 -1.49 0.94
C THR A 595 -21.09 -2.73 0.67
N ALA A 596 -21.16 -3.13 -0.60
CA ALA A 596 -21.68 -4.42 -1.00
C ALA A 596 -20.57 -5.22 -1.70
N SER A 597 -20.64 -6.54 -1.59
CA SER A 597 -19.89 -7.50 -2.40
C SER A 597 -20.87 -8.44 -3.08
N GLU A 598 -20.35 -9.45 -3.80
CA GLU A 598 -21.20 -10.50 -4.32
C GLU A 598 -21.98 -11.20 -3.20
N THR A 599 -21.38 -11.35 -2.02
CA THR A 599 -21.88 -12.28 -0.98
C THR A 599 -22.39 -11.60 0.29
N ALA A 600 -22.13 -10.31 0.48
CA ALA A 600 -22.54 -9.58 1.67
C ALA A 600 -22.77 -8.08 1.42
N MET A 601 -23.51 -7.45 2.33
CA MET A 601 -23.44 -6.02 2.58
C MET A 601 -22.69 -5.82 3.90
N THR A 602 -21.70 -4.93 3.93
CA THR A 602 -20.85 -4.71 5.10
C THR A 602 -20.94 -3.26 5.54
N ILE A 603 -21.22 -3.04 6.83
CA ILE A 603 -21.08 -1.74 7.49
C ILE A 603 -19.78 -1.80 8.32
N SER A 604 -18.78 -1.00 7.97
CA SER A 604 -17.51 -0.95 8.71
C SER A 604 -17.33 0.41 9.37
N GLY A 605 -16.63 0.44 10.51
CA GLY A 605 -16.27 1.69 11.16
C GLY A 605 -15.00 1.62 11.99
N THR A 606 -14.33 2.77 12.07
CA THR A 606 -13.11 2.97 12.86
C THR A 606 -13.21 4.28 13.63
N SER A 607 -12.77 4.29 14.89
CA SER A 607 -12.72 5.50 15.73
C SER A 607 -11.76 5.30 16.91
N LEU A 608 -11.59 6.35 17.72
CA LEU A 608 -10.96 6.23 19.04
C LEU A 608 -11.91 5.48 19.99
N SER A 609 -11.38 4.63 20.88
CA SER A 609 -12.17 3.74 21.75
C SER A 609 -13.22 4.50 22.58
N ARG A 610 -12.86 5.68 23.10
CA ARG A 610 -13.77 6.60 23.80
C ARG A 610 -14.98 7.09 22.98
N HIS A 611 -14.94 6.95 21.66
CA HIS A 611 -16.01 7.33 20.73
C HIS A 611 -16.74 6.12 20.15
N PHE A 612 -16.46 4.89 20.63
CA PHE A 612 -17.09 3.67 20.14
C PHE A 612 -18.62 3.75 20.15
N ASP A 613 -19.24 4.07 21.30
CA ASP A 613 -20.70 4.06 21.44
C ASP A 613 -21.37 5.08 20.52
N ALA A 614 -20.77 6.26 20.36
CA ALA A 614 -21.28 7.30 19.46
C ALA A 614 -21.13 6.91 17.99
N THR A 615 -20.00 6.28 17.63
CA THR A 615 -19.74 5.80 16.27
C THR A 615 -20.67 4.66 15.89
N LEU A 616 -20.83 3.68 16.79
CA LEU A 616 -21.74 2.56 16.58
C LEU A 616 -23.20 3.04 16.54
N ALA A 617 -23.59 4.03 17.34
CA ALA A 617 -24.93 4.62 17.27
C ALA A 617 -25.24 5.22 15.89
N LEU A 618 -24.27 5.90 15.25
CA LEU A 618 -24.43 6.40 13.88
C LEU A 618 -24.54 5.26 12.86
N ALA A 619 -23.73 4.19 13.00
CA ALA A 619 -23.84 3.00 12.15
C ALA A 619 -25.20 2.30 12.30
N ILE A 620 -25.72 2.21 13.53
CA ILE A 620 -27.06 1.68 13.84
C ILE A 620 -28.13 2.57 13.21
N GLU A 621 -28.00 3.89 13.28
CA GLU A 621 -28.94 4.82 12.65
C GLU A 621 -28.96 4.66 11.12
N MET A 622 -27.79 4.52 10.50
CA MET A 622 -27.66 4.25 9.05
C MET A 622 -28.30 2.91 8.65
N LEU A 623 -28.21 1.89 9.51
CA LEU A 623 -28.84 0.59 9.30
C LEU A 623 -30.36 0.63 9.51
N LEU A 624 -30.84 1.21 10.61
CA LEU A 624 -32.25 1.11 11.02
C LEU A 624 -33.14 2.19 10.41
N GLU A 625 -32.55 3.33 10.02
CA GLU A 625 -33.28 4.52 9.60
C GLU A 625 -32.62 5.21 8.40
N PRO A 626 -32.31 4.51 7.29
CA PRO A 626 -31.71 5.15 6.12
C PRO A 626 -32.66 6.17 5.48
N ARG A 627 -32.09 7.26 4.94
CA ARG A 627 -32.85 8.28 4.21
C ARG A 627 -33.09 7.89 2.76
N TRP A 628 -34.35 7.84 2.34
CA TRP A 628 -34.74 7.60 0.95
C TRP A 628 -34.97 8.91 0.18
N ASP A 629 -33.90 9.66 -0.04
CA ASP A 629 -33.95 10.97 -0.69
C ASP A 629 -33.88 10.86 -2.23
N LYS A 630 -34.84 11.48 -2.93
CA LYS A 630 -34.94 11.40 -4.39
C LYS A 630 -33.80 12.14 -5.11
N GLN A 631 -33.36 13.27 -4.58
CA GLN A 631 -32.28 14.04 -5.18
C GLN A 631 -30.95 13.28 -5.05
N GLU A 632 -30.68 12.73 -3.87
CA GLU A 632 -29.48 11.90 -3.65
C GLU A 632 -29.51 10.64 -4.51
N PHE A 633 -30.66 9.99 -4.65
CA PHE A 633 -30.81 8.84 -5.55
C PHE A 633 -30.46 9.17 -7.00
N ASP A 634 -30.91 10.31 -7.52
CA ASP A 634 -30.59 10.71 -8.90
C ASP A 634 -29.11 11.08 -9.07
N ILE A 635 -28.47 11.62 -8.02
CA ILE A 635 -27.02 11.86 -7.99
C ILE A 635 -26.26 10.53 -8.05
N VAL A 636 -26.54 9.62 -7.11
CA VAL A 636 -25.88 8.30 -7.03
C VAL A 636 -26.11 7.50 -8.31
N LYS A 637 -27.31 7.55 -8.90
CA LYS A 637 -27.61 6.89 -10.17
C LYS A 637 -26.70 7.37 -11.31
N ARG A 638 -26.50 8.70 -11.42
CA ARG A 638 -25.59 9.28 -12.43
C ARG A 638 -24.13 8.90 -12.16
N GLU A 639 -23.69 8.97 -10.91
CA GLU A 639 -22.34 8.58 -10.51
C GLU A 639 -22.06 7.10 -10.85
N GLN A 640 -23.01 6.22 -10.57
CA GLN A 640 -22.89 4.78 -10.87
C GLN A 640 -22.87 4.50 -12.37
N ILE A 641 -23.69 5.19 -13.18
CA ILE A 641 -23.60 5.11 -14.65
C ILE A 641 -22.24 5.58 -15.15
N SER A 642 -21.70 6.68 -14.62
CA SER A 642 -20.37 7.18 -14.99
C SER A 642 -19.27 6.17 -14.63
N ARG A 643 -19.36 5.52 -13.46
CA ARG A 643 -18.44 4.43 -13.07
C ARG A 643 -18.52 3.27 -14.06
N ILE A 644 -19.73 2.80 -14.42
CA ILE A 644 -19.92 1.73 -15.42
C ILE A 644 -19.31 2.10 -16.77
N VAL A 645 -19.46 3.36 -17.22
CA VAL A 645 -18.81 3.84 -18.46
C VAL A 645 -17.28 3.74 -18.33
N ALA A 646 -16.72 4.18 -17.20
CA ALA A 646 -15.29 4.15 -16.95
C ALA A 646 -14.73 2.73 -16.83
N GLU A 647 -15.52 1.74 -16.35
CA GLU A 647 -15.10 0.34 -16.34
C GLU A 647 -15.01 -0.24 -17.76
N GLN A 648 -15.92 0.17 -18.66
CA GLN A 648 -15.96 -0.32 -20.05
C GLN A 648 -14.73 0.07 -20.87
N SER A 649 -14.01 1.14 -20.49
CA SER A 649 -12.78 1.56 -21.15
C SER A 649 -11.52 0.88 -20.60
N GLN A 650 -11.64 0.04 -19.57
CA GLN A 650 -10.51 -0.61 -18.92
C GLN A 650 -10.44 -2.10 -19.30
N PRO A 651 -9.47 -2.53 -20.14
CA PRO A 651 -9.40 -3.89 -20.64
C PRO A 651 -9.37 -4.98 -19.56
N HIS A 652 -8.75 -4.72 -18.40
CA HIS A 652 -8.67 -5.70 -17.32
C HIS A 652 -10.04 -5.96 -16.68
N LEU A 653 -10.87 -4.93 -16.48
CA LEU A 653 -12.24 -5.08 -15.97
C LEU A 653 -13.15 -5.76 -17.00
N VAL A 654 -12.95 -5.48 -18.30
CA VAL A 654 -13.63 -6.21 -19.37
C VAL A 654 -13.26 -7.69 -19.31
N ALA A 655 -11.99 -8.04 -19.09
CA ALA A 655 -11.54 -9.42 -18.95
C ALA A 655 -12.18 -10.12 -17.75
N ASP A 656 -12.23 -9.48 -16.58
CA ASP A 656 -12.90 -10.04 -15.39
C ASP A 656 -14.39 -10.30 -15.63
N LYS A 657 -15.08 -9.34 -16.28
CA LYS A 657 -16.49 -9.50 -16.64
C LYS A 657 -16.72 -10.65 -17.61
N GLN A 658 -15.97 -10.73 -18.70
CA GLN A 658 -16.15 -11.83 -19.66
C GLN A 658 -15.76 -13.18 -19.06
N PHE A 659 -14.74 -13.22 -18.20
CA PHE A 659 -14.34 -14.44 -17.52
C PHE A 659 -15.46 -14.93 -16.59
N ASN A 660 -16.07 -14.05 -15.80
CA ASN A 660 -17.22 -14.42 -14.96
C ASN A 660 -18.40 -14.93 -15.80
N ARG A 661 -18.68 -14.34 -16.95
CA ARG A 661 -19.73 -14.85 -17.87
C ARG A 661 -19.43 -16.26 -18.36
N LEU A 662 -18.18 -16.56 -18.71
CA LEU A 662 -17.77 -17.91 -19.09
C LEU A 662 -17.92 -18.91 -17.93
N LEU A 663 -17.59 -18.48 -16.71
CA LEU A 663 -17.71 -19.31 -15.50
C LEU A 663 -19.17 -19.62 -15.15
N TYR A 664 -20.04 -18.62 -15.05
CA TYR A 664 -21.37 -18.81 -14.45
C TYR A 664 -22.53 -18.80 -15.46
N GLY A 665 -22.32 -18.31 -16.68
CA GLY A 665 -23.36 -18.20 -17.72
C GLY A 665 -24.26 -16.97 -17.53
N ASP A 666 -24.80 -16.44 -18.62
CA ASP A 666 -25.48 -15.13 -18.65
C ASP A 666 -26.71 -15.01 -17.75
N ASP A 667 -27.38 -16.14 -17.44
CA ASP A 667 -28.57 -16.18 -16.58
C ASP A 667 -28.23 -16.19 -15.07
N HIS A 668 -26.95 -16.28 -14.72
CA HIS A 668 -26.50 -16.30 -13.32
C HIS A 668 -26.06 -14.92 -12.85
N ILE A 669 -26.46 -14.51 -11.63
CA ILE A 669 -26.18 -13.16 -11.11
C ILE A 669 -24.67 -12.84 -11.03
N LEU A 670 -23.84 -13.83 -10.68
CA LEU A 670 -22.37 -13.71 -10.64
C LEU A 670 -21.70 -13.44 -12.00
N SER A 671 -22.42 -13.60 -13.12
CA SER A 671 -21.94 -13.18 -14.44
C SER A 671 -22.05 -11.67 -14.68
N HIS A 672 -22.80 -10.97 -13.83
CA HIS A 672 -23.06 -9.55 -13.95
C HIS A 672 -22.18 -8.76 -12.96
N SER A 673 -21.82 -7.55 -13.34
CA SER A 673 -21.06 -6.66 -12.45
C SER A 673 -21.90 -6.32 -11.21
N LEU A 674 -21.25 -6.24 -10.05
CA LEU A 674 -21.83 -5.69 -8.83
C LEU A 674 -22.35 -4.26 -9.03
N LEU A 675 -21.75 -3.48 -9.94
CA LEU A 675 -22.25 -2.15 -10.29
C LEU A 675 -23.51 -2.19 -11.16
N GLY A 676 -23.90 -3.35 -11.70
CA GLY A 676 -24.92 -3.50 -12.72
C GLY A 676 -24.45 -3.09 -14.11
N SER A 677 -25.40 -3.00 -15.04
CA SER A 677 -25.24 -2.43 -16.38
C SER A 677 -25.96 -1.10 -16.51
N LYS A 678 -25.64 -0.30 -17.54
CA LYS A 678 -26.36 0.95 -17.84
C LYS A 678 -27.87 0.74 -17.90
N ASP A 679 -28.32 -0.37 -18.47
CA ASP A 679 -29.74 -0.66 -18.64
C ASP A 679 -30.40 -1.03 -17.31
N THR A 680 -29.76 -1.88 -16.52
CA THR A 680 -30.27 -2.23 -15.18
C THR A 680 -30.29 -1.02 -14.24
N ILE A 681 -29.24 -0.18 -14.23
CA ILE A 681 -29.21 1.01 -13.38
C ILE A 681 -30.28 2.02 -13.82
N LYS A 682 -30.53 2.17 -15.13
CA LYS A 682 -31.66 2.98 -15.62
C LYS A 682 -33.00 2.41 -15.17
N ALA A 683 -33.17 1.10 -15.16
CA ALA A 683 -34.41 0.42 -14.76
C ALA A 683 -34.67 0.48 -13.25
N ILE A 684 -33.62 0.41 -12.42
CA ILE A 684 -33.73 0.45 -10.95
C ILE A 684 -34.42 1.73 -10.49
N GLN A 685 -35.42 1.55 -9.61
CA GLN A 685 -36.18 2.60 -8.93
C GLN A 685 -35.85 2.62 -7.44
N MET A 686 -36.17 3.73 -6.76
CA MET A 686 -36.02 3.84 -5.30
C MET A 686 -36.73 2.71 -4.54
N SER A 687 -37.92 2.31 -5.01
CA SER A 687 -38.70 1.21 -4.42
C SER A 687 -37.98 -0.14 -4.46
N ASP A 688 -37.07 -0.35 -5.41
CA ASP A 688 -36.27 -1.57 -5.50
C ASP A 688 -35.26 -1.62 -4.35
N LEU A 689 -34.61 -0.49 -4.05
CA LEU A 689 -33.66 -0.38 -2.92
C LEU A 689 -34.38 -0.52 -1.58
N GLN A 690 -35.54 0.12 -1.43
CA GLN A 690 -36.39 -0.02 -0.25
C GLN A 690 -36.87 -1.46 -0.03
N THR A 691 -37.16 -2.17 -1.12
CA THR A 691 -37.58 -3.57 -1.08
C THR A 691 -36.42 -4.47 -0.69
N PHE A 692 -35.23 -4.28 -1.29
CA PHE A 692 -34.02 -4.98 -0.89
C PHE A 692 -33.72 -4.76 0.60
N TYR A 693 -33.71 -3.51 1.05
CA TYR A 693 -33.52 -3.14 2.45
C TYR A 693 -34.50 -3.87 3.39
N ARG A 694 -35.80 -3.82 3.10
CA ARG A 694 -36.86 -4.37 3.95
C ARG A 694 -36.91 -5.91 3.96
N GLU A 695 -36.51 -6.55 2.86
CA GLU A 695 -36.77 -7.98 2.65
C GLU A 695 -35.50 -8.84 2.59
N LYS A 696 -34.31 -8.23 2.48
CA LYS A 696 -33.03 -8.93 2.31
C LYS A 696 -32.02 -8.66 3.41
N LEU A 697 -32.22 -7.62 4.23
CA LEU A 697 -31.38 -7.35 5.40
C LEU A 697 -32.07 -7.86 6.66
N SER A 698 -31.47 -8.87 7.31
CA SER A 698 -32.04 -9.50 8.51
C SER A 698 -30.95 -9.84 9.53
N PRO A 699 -31.21 -9.67 10.85
CA PRO A 699 -30.24 -9.95 11.90
C PRO A 699 -29.79 -11.42 11.94
N ASN A 700 -30.64 -12.38 11.56
CA ASN A 700 -30.28 -13.80 11.53
C ASN A 700 -29.25 -14.17 10.43
N LEU A 701 -28.96 -13.24 9.51
CA LEU A 701 -27.90 -13.34 8.51
C LEU A 701 -26.74 -12.38 8.79
N ALA A 702 -26.75 -11.72 9.95
CA ALA A 702 -25.80 -10.69 10.31
C ALA A 702 -24.83 -11.15 11.40
N THR A 703 -23.56 -10.79 11.22
CA THR A 703 -22.51 -10.97 12.21
C THR A 703 -21.79 -9.64 12.41
N LEU A 704 -21.67 -9.18 13.65
CA LEU A 704 -20.78 -8.08 14.01
C LEU A 704 -19.43 -8.63 14.49
N HIS A 705 -18.34 -8.15 13.91
CA HIS A 705 -16.99 -8.39 14.37
C HIS A 705 -16.42 -7.10 14.96
N VAL A 706 -15.79 -7.18 16.14
CA VAL A 706 -15.25 -6.02 16.84
C VAL A 706 -13.84 -6.31 17.35
N VAL A 707 -12.89 -5.44 17.04
CA VAL A 707 -11.50 -5.53 17.53
C VAL A 707 -11.03 -4.17 18.03
N GLY A 708 -10.55 -4.11 19.27
CA GLY A 708 -9.94 -2.92 19.83
C GLY A 708 -10.06 -2.82 21.35
N ASP A 709 -9.83 -1.62 21.87
CA ASP A 709 -9.85 -1.31 23.29
C ASP A 709 -11.30 -1.13 23.78
N ILE A 710 -12.03 -2.25 23.82
CA ILE A 710 -13.44 -2.28 24.23
C ILE A 710 -13.78 -3.58 24.97
N SER A 711 -14.59 -3.48 26.02
CA SER A 711 -15.06 -4.67 26.73
C SER A 711 -16.21 -5.36 25.99
N HIS A 712 -16.28 -6.69 26.10
CA HIS A 712 -17.42 -7.48 25.60
C HIS A 712 -18.76 -6.94 26.12
N GLN A 713 -18.85 -6.60 27.41
CA GLN A 713 -20.06 -6.09 28.04
C GLN A 713 -20.53 -4.77 27.40
N GLN A 714 -19.59 -3.86 27.12
CA GLN A 714 -19.91 -2.60 26.47
C GLN A 714 -20.39 -2.81 25.04
N VAL A 715 -19.74 -3.67 24.25
CA VAL A 715 -20.20 -3.99 22.88
C VAL A 715 -21.63 -4.52 22.88
N VAL A 716 -21.94 -5.49 23.74
CA VAL A 716 -23.30 -6.07 23.79
C VAL A 716 -24.32 -5.05 24.27
N ALA A 717 -23.99 -4.22 25.27
CA ALA A 717 -24.87 -3.16 25.74
C ALA A 717 -25.21 -2.15 24.63
N SER A 718 -24.24 -1.77 23.80
CA SER A 718 -24.41 -0.81 22.71
C SER A 718 -25.25 -1.36 21.54
N LEU A 719 -25.55 -2.66 21.52
CA LEU A 719 -26.41 -3.32 20.54
C LEU A 719 -27.87 -3.47 20.98
N ALA A 720 -28.25 -3.00 22.18
CA ALA A 720 -29.61 -3.16 22.70
C ALA A 720 -30.70 -2.63 21.75
N LEU A 721 -30.46 -1.48 21.09
CA LEU A 721 -31.40 -0.92 20.11
C LEU A 721 -31.58 -1.81 18.88
N VAL A 722 -30.49 -2.44 18.43
CA VAL A 722 -30.50 -3.35 17.28
C VAL A 722 -31.30 -4.61 17.61
N GLU A 723 -31.03 -5.19 18.78
CA GLU A 723 -31.73 -6.38 19.28
C GLU A 723 -33.24 -6.14 19.37
N GLN A 724 -33.65 -4.95 19.85
CA GLN A 724 -35.04 -4.58 20.03
C GLN A 724 -35.75 -4.19 18.73
N ARG A 725 -35.09 -3.45 17.83
CA ARG A 725 -35.73 -2.80 16.68
C ARG A 725 -35.50 -3.50 15.35
N TRP A 726 -34.40 -4.23 15.18
CA TRP A 726 -34.12 -4.91 13.92
C TRP A 726 -34.88 -6.23 13.85
N ARG A 727 -35.99 -6.24 13.11
CA ARG A 727 -36.87 -7.40 12.99
C ARG A 727 -36.16 -8.56 12.28
N ASN A 728 -36.14 -9.72 12.94
CA ASN A 728 -35.73 -10.97 12.30
C ASN A 728 -36.78 -11.42 11.26
N LEU A 729 -36.35 -11.54 10.01
CA LEU A 729 -37.17 -11.97 8.88
C LEU A 729 -37.09 -13.50 8.63
N ASN A 730 -36.27 -14.22 9.40
CA ASN A 730 -35.98 -15.65 9.25
C ASN A 730 -35.56 -16.02 7.83
N LEU A 731 -34.68 -15.20 7.23
CA LEU A 731 -34.18 -15.45 5.87
C LEU A 731 -33.21 -16.63 5.86
N THR A 732 -33.24 -17.43 4.80
CA THR A 732 -32.22 -18.44 4.54
C THR A 732 -31.01 -17.80 3.87
N GLN A 733 -29.82 -18.37 4.09
CA GLN A 733 -28.62 -17.97 3.35
C GLN A 733 -28.86 -18.10 1.83
N PRO A 734 -28.26 -17.22 1.01
CA PRO A 734 -28.36 -17.32 -0.44
C PRO A 734 -27.79 -18.67 -0.92
N SER A 735 -28.47 -19.29 -1.90
CA SER A 735 -27.99 -20.48 -2.60
C SER A 735 -27.63 -20.11 -4.02
N ILE A 736 -26.48 -20.57 -4.48
CA ILE A 736 -25.98 -20.36 -5.85
C ILE A 736 -26.28 -21.54 -6.78
N GLY A 737 -26.90 -22.62 -6.26
CA GLY A 737 -27.06 -23.88 -6.98
C GLY A 737 -25.74 -24.59 -7.32
N ASP A 738 -25.80 -25.65 -8.14
CA ASP A 738 -24.61 -26.32 -8.65
C ASP A 738 -23.95 -25.44 -9.73
N VAL A 739 -22.87 -24.74 -9.38
CA VAL A 739 -22.07 -23.99 -10.35
C VAL A 739 -21.24 -24.97 -11.17
N LYS A 740 -21.75 -25.34 -12.35
CA LYS A 740 -20.93 -25.94 -13.41
C LYS A 740 -20.55 -24.84 -14.39
N SER A 741 -19.27 -24.80 -14.76
CA SER A 741 -18.77 -23.88 -15.78
C SER A 741 -19.69 -23.89 -17.00
N SER A 742 -20.23 -22.73 -17.37
CA SER A 742 -21.10 -22.65 -18.56
C SER A 742 -20.33 -22.88 -19.85
N ALA A 743 -19.05 -22.50 -19.86
CA ALA A 743 -18.11 -22.69 -20.95
C ALA A 743 -17.34 -24.02 -20.80
N SER A 744 -17.11 -24.70 -21.92
CA SER A 744 -16.16 -25.82 -22.01
C SER A 744 -14.72 -25.32 -21.89
N ALA A 745 -13.81 -26.19 -21.46
CA ALA A 745 -12.39 -25.92 -21.55
C ALA A 745 -11.98 -25.56 -22.99
N GLY A 746 -11.07 -24.61 -23.13
CA GLY A 746 -10.63 -24.14 -24.45
C GLY A 746 -10.27 -22.66 -24.49
N LEU A 747 -9.97 -22.19 -25.70
CA LEU A 747 -9.52 -20.83 -25.96
C LEU A 747 -10.67 -19.91 -26.36
N TYR A 748 -10.82 -18.81 -25.63
CA TYR A 748 -11.80 -17.75 -25.84
C TYR A 748 -11.08 -16.43 -26.11
N PHE A 749 -11.66 -15.61 -26.98
CA PHE A 749 -11.10 -14.32 -27.35
C PHE A 749 -12.16 -13.22 -27.32
N TYR A 750 -11.85 -12.12 -26.65
CA TYR A 750 -12.62 -10.89 -26.71
C TYR A 750 -11.80 -9.79 -27.39
N ASN A 751 -12.30 -9.30 -28.51
CA ASN A 751 -11.65 -8.28 -29.31
C ASN A 751 -11.81 -6.88 -28.70
N ILE A 752 -10.68 -6.25 -28.40
CA ILE A 752 -10.54 -4.81 -28.19
C ILE A 752 -9.55 -4.33 -29.25
N ALA A 753 -10.06 -3.60 -30.24
CA ALA A 753 -9.24 -3.07 -31.33
C ALA A 753 -8.10 -2.19 -30.76
N ASP A 754 -6.90 -2.34 -31.33
CA ASP A 754 -5.71 -1.56 -30.99
C ASP A 754 -5.27 -1.66 -29.51
N ALA A 755 -5.68 -2.72 -28.81
CA ALA A 755 -5.27 -2.97 -27.43
C ALA A 755 -3.74 -2.99 -27.29
N LYS A 756 -3.20 -2.15 -26.38
CA LYS A 756 -1.76 -2.04 -26.11
C LYS A 756 -1.20 -3.22 -25.32
N GLN A 757 -2.06 -3.90 -24.58
CA GLN A 757 -1.75 -5.12 -23.84
C GLN A 757 -2.93 -6.08 -23.97
N SER A 758 -2.63 -7.37 -24.01
CA SER A 758 -3.62 -8.42 -23.88
C SER A 758 -3.84 -8.74 -22.41
N GLN A 759 -5.07 -9.02 -22.01
CA GLN A 759 -5.40 -9.45 -20.65
C GLN A 759 -5.69 -10.94 -20.66
N LEU A 760 -4.93 -11.69 -19.88
CA LEU A 760 -5.13 -13.11 -19.69
C LEU A 760 -6.00 -13.37 -18.46
N ARG A 761 -7.00 -14.24 -18.62
CA ARG A 761 -7.72 -14.90 -17.52
C ARG A 761 -7.78 -16.39 -17.83
N ILE A 762 -7.10 -17.18 -17.00
CA ILE A 762 -7.01 -18.63 -17.20
C ILE A 762 -7.49 -19.32 -15.94
N GLY A 763 -8.50 -20.18 -16.04
CA GLY A 763 -9.03 -20.82 -14.84
C GLY A 763 -10.37 -21.52 -15.01
N TYR A 764 -11.03 -21.77 -13.88
CA TYR A 764 -12.30 -22.50 -13.80
C TYR A 764 -13.03 -22.21 -12.47
N ALA A 765 -14.31 -22.56 -12.41
CA ALA A 765 -15.10 -22.49 -11.18
C ALA A 765 -14.60 -23.56 -10.21
N ALA A 766 -14.16 -23.16 -9.02
CA ALA A 766 -13.47 -24.00 -8.06
C ALA A 766 -14.23 -24.06 -6.73
N MET A 767 -13.54 -24.51 -5.69
CA MET A 767 -14.12 -24.78 -4.38
C MET A 767 -14.36 -23.50 -3.55
N SER A 768 -15.45 -23.50 -2.78
CA SER A 768 -15.69 -22.46 -1.78
C SER A 768 -14.61 -22.48 -0.68
N ALA A 769 -14.50 -21.40 0.08
CA ALA A 769 -13.59 -21.36 1.22
C ALA A 769 -13.95 -22.37 2.32
N ARG A 770 -15.19 -22.88 2.35
CA ARG A 770 -15.64 -23.91 3.30
C ARG A 770 -15.22 -25.33 2.92
N ASP A 771 -14.73 -25.55 1.71
CA ASP A 771 -14.29 -26.87 1.24
C ASP A 771 -12.96 -27.28 1.90
N GLU A 772 -12.85 -28.53 2.33
CA GLU A 772 -11.64 -29.06 2.96
C GLU A 772 -10.40 -29.02 2.05
N HIS A 773 -10.60 -29.01 0.72
CA HIS A 773 -9.53 -28.93 -0.27
C HIS A 773 -9.10 -27.49 -0.56
N TYR A 774 -9.83 -26.47 -0.09
CA TYR A 774 -9.55 -25.06 -0.40
C TYR A 774 -8.14 -24.65 0.04
N TYR A 775 -7.83 -24.84 1.32
CA TYR A 775 -6.52 -24.49 1.85
C TYR A 775 -5.38 -25.38 1.31
N PRO A 776 -5.55 -26.72 1.17
CA PRO A 776 -4.62 -27.55 0.40
C PRO A 776 -4.34 -27.03 -1.02
N GLY A 777 -5.36 -26.52 -1.73
CA GLY A 777 -5.20 -25.88 -3.04
C GLY A 777 -4.33 -24.61 -2.98
N LYS A 778 -4.47 -23.80 -1.93
CA LYS A 778 -3.60 -22.63 -1.68
C LYS A 778 -2.14 -23.03 -1.49
N ILE A 779 -1.87 -24.11 -0.74
CA ILE A 779 -0.52 -24.66 -0.56
C ILE A 779 0.06 -25.08 -1.91
N VAL A 780 -0.70 -25.85 -2.69
CA VAL A 780 -0.29 -26.30 -4.03
C VAL A 780 -0.03 -25.12 -4.97
N ASN A 781 -0.82 -24.05 -4.89
CA ASN A 781 -0.69 -22.88 -5.77
C ASN A 781 0.51 -21.98 -5.42
N PHE A 782 1.09 -22.08 -4.22
CA PHE A 782 2.11 -21.16 -3.75
C PHE A 782 3.30 -21.04 -4.71
N ARG A 783 3.94 -22.16 -5.09
CA ARG A 783 5.08 -22.14 -6.03
C ARG A 783 4.66 -21.91 -7.49
N LEU A 784 3.39 -22.10 -7.83
CA LEU A 784 2.89 -21.83 -9.18
C LEU A 784 2.81 -20.33 -9.44
N GLY A 785 1.98 -19.63 -8.65
CA GLY A 785 1.70 -18.20 -8.83
C GLY A 785 1.27 -17.45 -7.58
N GLY A 786 1.20 -18.12 -6.42
CA GLY A 786 0.80 -17.50 -5.16
C GLY A 786 1.94 -16.86 -4.36
N GLY A 787 3.19 -17.25 -4.61
CA GLY A 787 4.38 -16.84 -3.83
C GLY A 787 5.10 -15.59 -4.33
N GLY A 788 4.48 -14.77 -5.18
CA GLY A 788 5.13 -13.57 -5.73
C GLY A 788 6.39 -13.91 -6.54
N PHE A 789 7.52 -13.24 -6.25
CA PHE A 789 8.79 -13.39 -6.97
C PHE A 789 9.38 -14.80 -6.93
N VAL A 790 9.08 -15.57 -5.89
CA VAL A 790 9.56 -16.95 -5.87
C VAL A 790 8.74 -17.85 -6.81
N ALA A 791 7.50 -17.49 -7.15
CA ALA A 791 6.62 -18.34 -7.94
C ALA A 791 7.13 -18.56 -9.38
N GLN A 792 6.91 -19.76 -9.92
CA GLN A 792 7.40 -20.15 -11.25
C GLN A 792 6.87 -19.25 -12.37
N LEU A 793 5.61 -18.82 -12.29
CA LEU A 793 5.03 -17.89 -13.27
C LEU A 793 5.78 -16.55 -13.29
N MET A 794 6.10 -15.98 -12.12
CA MET A 794 6.84 -14.72 -12.03
C MET A 794 8.28 -14.89 -12.55
N GLN A 795 8.99 -15.92 -12.10
CA GLN A 795 10.37 -16.17 -12.54
C GLN A 795 10.48 -16.38 -14.05
N GLN A 796 9.56 -17.15 -14.64
CA GLN A 796 9.69 -17.53 -16.04
C GLN A 796 9.06 -16.50 -17.00
N VAL A 797 7.90 -15.93 -16.68
CA VAL A 797 7.19 -15.02 -17.60
C VAL A 797 7.67 -13.58 -17.44
N ARG A 798 7.97 -13.14 -16.22
CA ARG A 798 8.49 -11.80 -15.94
C ARG A 798 10.02 -11.76 -15.96
N GLU A 799 10.69 -12.45 -15.03
CA GLU A 799 12.15 -12.25 -14.85
C GLU A 799 12.97 -12.76 -16.04
N GLN A 800 12.64 -13.93 -16.58
CA GLN A 800 13.40 -14.52 -17.69
C GLN A 800 13.01 -13.98 -19.07
N LYS A 801 11.74 -13.60 -19.26
CA LYS A 801 11.19 -13.27 -20.60
C LYS A 801 10.75 -11.82 -20.77
N GLY A 802 10.44 -11.10 -19.69
CA GLY A 802 9.96 -9.72 -19.75
C GLY A 802 8.64 -9.55 -20.51
N TYR A 803 7.77 -10.57 -20.53
CA TYR A 803 6.48 -10.50 -21.24
C TYR A 803 5.40 -9.74 -20.48
N THR A 804 5.54 -9.68 -19.16
CA THR A 804 4.61 -9.02 -18.25
C THR A 804 5.34 -8.35 -17.10
N TYR A 805 4.72 -7.32 -16.52
CA TYR A 805 5.14 -6.77 -15.23
C TYR A 805 4.66 -7.62 -14.05
N SER A 806 3.52 -8.30 -14.16
CA SER A 806 2.98 -9.13 -13.09
C SER A 806 2.14 -10.29 -13.62
N ILE A 807 2.30 -11.45 -13.00
CA ILE A 807 1.47 -12.63 -13.25
C ILE A 807 1.29 -13.36 -11.93
N ASN A 808 0.05 -13.69 -11.61
CA ASN A 808 -0.26 -14.45 -10.41
C ASN A 808 -1.40 -15.42 -10.66
N SER A 809 -1.46 -16.48 -9.86
CA SER A 809 -2.58 -17.42 -9.82
C SER A 809 -3.06 -17.58 -8.39
N ASP A 810 -4.35 -17.81 -8.21
CA ASP A 810 -4.90 -18.07 -6.88
C ASP A 810 -6.17 -18.93 -6.89
N PHE A 811 -6.41 -19.59 -5.76
CA PHE A 811 -7.72 -20.14 -5.39
C PHE A 811 -8.47 -19.08 -4.57
N GLU A 812 -9.37 -18.36 -5.21
CA GLU A 812 -10.25 -17.38 -4.58
C GLU A 812 -11.50 -18.09 -4.06
N GLY A 813 -11.85 -17.90 -2.78
CA GLY A 813 -12.96 -18.59 -2.13
C GLY A 813 -13.86 -17.64 -1.34
N THR A 814 -15.17 -17.78 -1.52
CA THR A 814 -16.22 -17.14 -0.72
C THR A 814 -16.90 -18.19 0.17
N PRO A 815 -17.84 -17.82 1.05
CA PRO A 815 -18.61 -18.81 1.81
C PRO A 815 -19.47 -19.72 0.92
N TYR A 816 -19.73 -19.32 -0.33
CA TYR A 816 -20.71 -19.95 -1.21
C TYR A 816 -20.07 -20.61 -2.44
N TYR A 817 -19.04 -20.01 -3.05
CA TYR A 817 -18.35 -20.49 -4.25
C TYR A 817 -16.87 -20.15 -4.23
N GLY A 818 -16.10 -20.65 -5.20
CA GLY A 818 -14.77 -20.14 -5.47
C GLY A 818 -14.37 -20.30 -6.94
N ARG A 819 -13.16 -19.85 -7.26
CA ARG A 819 -12.56 -20.01 -8.58
C ARG A 819 -11.05 -20.15 -8.46
N PHE A 820 -10.48 -20.93 -9.36
CA PHE A 820 -9.07 -20.84 -9.66
C PHE A 820 -8.91 -19.85 -10.81
N VAL A 821 -8.04 -18.86 -10.64
CA VAL A 821 -7.78 -17.87 -11.68
C VAL A 821 -6.30 -17.49 -11.71
N LEU A 822 -5.73 -17.54 -12.90
CA LEU A 822 -4.48 -16.91 -13.27
C LEU A 822 -4.79 -15.65 -14.07
N LYS A 823 -4.17 -14.52 -13.66
CA LYS A 823 -4.35 -13.22 -14.29
C LYS A 823 -3.01 -12.58 -14.63
N SER A 824 -2.93 -11.98 -15.81
CA SER A 824 -1.77 -11.19 -16.22
C SER A 824 -2.11 -10.25 -17.38
N PRO A 825 -1.73 -8.96 -17.30
CA PRO A 825 -1.55 -8.15 -18.50
C PRO A 825 -0.28 -8.58 -19.21
N VAL A 826 -0.32 -8.85 -20.52
CA VAL A 826 0.85 -9.21 -21.32
C VAL A 826 1.01 -8.25 -22.49
N ARG A 827 2.25 -7.99 -22.89
CA ARG A 827 2.52 -7.20 -24.09
C ARG A 827 1.83 -7.81 -25.31
N THR A 828 1.21 -6.97 -26.13
CA THR A 828 0.45 -7.41 -27.32
C THR A 828 1.28 -8.29 -28.25
N ASP A 829 2.54 -7.94 -28.50
CA ASP A 829 3.45 -8.68 -29.37
C ASP A 829 3.91 -10.03 -28.79
N ALA A 830 3.85 -10.19 -27.47
CA ALA A 830 4.22 -11.42 -26.77
C ALA A 830 3.01 -12.31 -26.42
N THR A 831 1.78 -11.97 -26.85
CA THR A 831 0.55 -12.65 -26.40
C THR A 831 0.59 -14.16 -26.62
N PHE A 832 1.00 -14.61 -27.80
CA PHE A 832 1.12 -16.04 -28.12
C PHE A 832 2.16 -16.73 -27.26
N ASP A 833 3.39 -16.20 -27.24
CA ASP A 833 4.52 -16.81 -26.53
C ASP A 833 4.29 -16.84 -25.01
N ALA A 834 3.71 -15.78 -24.45
CA ALA A 834 3.36 -15.70 -23.04
C ALA A 834 2.25 -16.72 -22.70
N THR A 835 1.18 -16.80 -23.49
CA THR A 835 0.08 -17.75 -23.25
C THR A 835 0.57 -19.19 -23.39
N LYS A 836 1.43 -19.47 -24.37
CA LYS A 836 2.07 -20.76 -24.55
C LYS A 836 2.95 -21.11 -23.35
N LEU A 837 3.82 -20.20 -22.91
CA LEU A 837 4.68 -20.41 -21.76
C LEU A 837 3.87 -20.68 -20.49
N VAL A 838 2.78 -19.93 -20.27
CA VAL A 838 1.86 -20.18 -19.15
C VAL A 838 1.26 -21.60 -19.24
N LYS A 839 0.80 -22.02 -20.43
CA LYS A 839 0.30 -23.39 -20.63
C LYS A 839 1.38 -24.44 -20.31
N ASP A 840 2.60 -24.24 -20.78
CA ASP A 840 3.73 -25.15 -20.58
C ASP A 840 4.13 -25.24 -19.09
N ILE A 841 4.11 -24.10 -18.37
CA ILE A 841 4.34 -24.06 -16.92
C ILE A 841 3.25 -24.85 -16.20
N LEU A 842 1.96 -24.60 -16.49
CA LEU A 842 0.86 -25.34 -15.88
C LEU A 842 0.96 -26.85 -16.14
N ALA A 843 1.35 -27.27 -17.35
CA ALA A 843 1.49 -28.67 -17.73
C ALA A 843 2.73 -29.38 -17.17
N SER A 844 3.74 -28.64 -16.73
CA SER A 844 4.98 -29.19 -16.15
C SER A 844 5.10 -28.96 -14.65
N TYR A 845 4.24 -28.14 -14.07
CA TYR A 845 4.32 -27.67 -12.69
C TYR A 845 4.50 -28.80 -11.68
N THR A 846 3.56 -29.76 -11.64
CA THR A 846 3.60 -30.87 -10.69
C THR A 846 4.77 -31.82 -10.96
N ARG A 847 5.11 -32.07 -12.23
CA ARG A 847 6.26 -32.91 -12.58
C ARG A 847 7.57 -32.32 -12.05
N ASN A 848 7.73 -31.00 -12.19
CA ASN A 848 8.95 -30.28 -11.82
C ASN A 848 9.02 -29.91 -10.32
N TYR A 849 7.89 -29.98 -9.61
CA TYR A 849 7.85 -29.70 -8.17
C TYR A 849 8.77 -30.65 -7.41
N ASN A 850 9.60 -30.11 -6.52
CA ASN A 850 10.63 -30.86 -5.81
C ASN A 850 10.71 -30.47 -4.33
N GLN A 851 11.70 -31.01 -3.62
CA GLN A 851 11.89 -30.81 -2.19
C GLN A 851 12.22 -29.34 -1.84
N VAL A 852 13.01 -28.66 -2.68
CA VAL A 852 13.33 -27.23 -2.48
C VAL A 852 12.06 -26.38 -2.60
N ASP A 853 11.22 -26.69 -3.59
CA ASP A 853 9.92 -26.02 -3.74
C ASP A 853 9.02 -26.22 -2.51
N LEU A 854 9.01 -27.41 -1.92
CA LEU A 854 8.27 -27.70 -0.69
C LEU A 854 8.82 -26.90 0.49
N GLU A 855 10.14 -26.90 0.70
CA GLU A 855 10.78 -26.20 1.81
C GLU A 855 10.52 -24.70 1.76
N VAL A 856 10.61 -24.08 0.58
CA VAL A 856 10.26 -22.67 0.39
C VAL A 856 8.79 -22.42 0.71
N THR A 857 7.89 -23.32 0.28
CA THR A 857 6.45 -23.22 0.57
C THR A 857 6.14 -23.33 2.05
N GLN A 858 6.69 -24.35 2.72
CA GLN A 858 6.48 -24.58 4.14
C GLN A 858 7.05 -23.43 4.95
N SER A 859 8.29 -23.04 4.66
CA SER A 859 8.95 -21.95 5.38
C SER A 859 8.14 -20.66 5.28
N TYR A 860 7.71 -20.27 4.07
CA TYR A 860 6.87 -19.07 3.91
C TYR A 860 5.53 -19.18 4.63
N LEU A 861 4.75 -20.26 4.41
CA LEU A 861 3.39 -20.36 4.94
C LEU A 861 3.35 -20.50 6.46
N LEU A 862 4.34 -21.16 7.07
CA LEU A 862 4.44 -21.27 8.53
C LEU A 862 4.80 -19.92 9.16
N LYS A 863 5.77 -19.23 8.56
CA LYS A 863 6.33 -18.00 9.12
C LYS A 863 5.47 -16.77 8.87
N SER A 864 4.85 -16.67 7.69
CA SER A 864 3.95 -15.54 7.35
C SER A 864 2.69 -15.48 8.22
N ASN A 865 2.31 -16.57 8.90
CA ASN A 865 1.19 -16.57 9.85
C ASN A 865 1.42 -15.63 11.04
N ALA A 866 2.68 -15.33 11.40
CA ALA A 866 3.00 -14.48 12.54
C ALA A 866 2.43 -13.06 12.45
N ARG A 867 2.24 -12.53 11.23
CA ARG A 867 1.62 -11.21 11.02
C ARG A 867 0.11 -11.24 10.93
N ARG A 868 -0.53 -12.41 10.83
CA ARG A 868 -1.99 -12.49 10.65
C ARG A 868 -2.79 -12.07 11.89
N LEU A 869 -2.09 -11.66 12.95
CA LEU A 869 -2.66 -11.20 14.21
C LEU A 869 -2.13 -9.82 14.62
N GLU A 870 -1.37 -9.12 13.77
CA GLU A 870 -0.74 -7.85 14.15
C GLU A 870 -1.77 -6.71 14.17
N SER A 871 -2.37 -6.39 13.01
CA SER A 871 -3.32 -5.29 12.89
C SER A 871 -4.75 -5.66 13.33
N MET A 872 -5.55 -4.65 13.67
CA MET A 872 -6.98 -4.81 13.92
C MET A 872 -7.71 -5.37 12.69
N GLU A 873 -7.37 -4.92 11.48
CA GLU A 873 -7.88 -5.48 10.21
C GLU A 873 -7.55 -6.98 10.07
N ALA A 874 -6.32 -7.40 10.41
CA ALA A 874 -5.94 -8.81 10.36
C ALA A 874 -6.74 -9.67 11.37
N LYS A 875 -6.94 -9.14 12.58
CA LYS A 875 -7.78 -9.74 13.63
C LYS A 875 -9.26 -9.81 13.19
N LEU A 876 -9.81 -8.78 12.54
CA LEU A 876 -11.15 -8.82 11.93
C LEU A 876 -11.23 -9.93 10.87
N GLY A 877 -10.21 -10.07 10.02
CA GLY A 877 -10.13 -11.17 9.06
C GLY A 877 -10.13 -12.57 9.69
N VAL A 878 -9.57 -12.73 10.90
CA VAL A 878 -9.69 -13.98 11.67
C VAL A 878 -11.12 -14.24 12.10
N LEU A 879 -11.80 -13.22 12.65
CA LEU A 879 -13.19 -13.31 13.07
C LEU A 879 -14.13 -13.57 11.89
N TYR A 880 -13.89 -12.92 10.75
CA TYR A 880 -14.59 -13.15 9.49
C TYR A 880 -14.45 -14.60 9.04
N ALA A 881 -13.22 -15.15 9.05
CA ALA A 881 -12.99 -16.52 8.61
C ALA A 881 -13.71 -17.55 9.51
N ILE A 882 -13.72 -17.33 10.83
CA ILE A 882 -14.43 -18.18 11.78
C ILE A 882 -15.95 -18.10 11.53
N SER A 883 -16.51 -16.90 11.43
CA SER A 883 -17.96 -16.75 11.34
C SER A 883 -18.51 -17.08 9.93
N GLN A 884 -17.86 -16.59 8.87
CA GLN A 884 -18.36 -16.69 7.50
C GLN A 884 -17.94 -18.00 6.83
N TYR A 885 -16.69 -18.44 7.02
CA TYR A 885 -16.21 -19.72 6.47
C TYR A 885 -16.42 -20.90 7.41
N GLN A 886 -16.98 -20.68 8.60
CA GLN A 886 -17.25 -21.73 9.60
C GLN A 886 -15.98 -22.48 10.00
N TYR A 887 -14.85 -21.78 9.98
CA TYR A 887 -13.59 -22.36 10.43
C TYR A 887 -13.61 -22.54 11.95
N PRO A 888 -12.95 -23.60 12.46
CA PRO A 888 -12.81 -23.77 13.89
C PRO A 888 -11.94 -22.65 14.47
N TYR A 889 -12.10 -22.31 15.74
CA TYR A 889 -11.37 -21.19 16.37
C TYR A 889 -9.84 -21.34 16.30
N ASP A 890 -9.35 -22.57 16.28
CA ASP A 890 -7.94 -22.97 16.20
C ASP A 890 -7.48 -23.26 14.75
N TYR A 891 -8.23 -22.84 13.72
CA TYR A 891 -7.90 -23.17 12.32
C TYR A 891 -6.50 -22.73 11.88
N LEU A 892 -5.91 -21.72 12.54
CA LEU A 892 -4.55 -21.27 12.26
C LEU A 892 -3.52 -22.31 12.67
N GLU A 893 -3.70 -22.90 13.85
CA GLU A 893 -2.87 -23.97 14.36
C GLU A 893 -3.07 -25.22 13.49
N GLN A 894 -4.31 -25.55 13.13
CA GLN A 894 -4.60 -26.68 12.24
C GLN A 894 -3.96 -26.52 10.85
N ARG A 895 -3.99 -25.31 10.29
CA ARG A 895 -3.35 -24.99 9.01
C ARG A 895 -1.83 -25.10 9.10
N GLU A 896 -1.24 -24.62 10.19
CA GLU A 896 0.19 -24.77 10.45
C GLU A 896 0.60 -26.25 10.46
N GLN A 897 -0.15 -27.09 11.19
CA GLN A 897 0.10 -28.54 11.21
C GLN A 897 -0.08 -29.17 9.83
N LEU A 898 -1.11 -28.76 9.08
CA LEU A 898 -1.32 -29.23 7.73
C LEU A 898 -0.12 -28.91 6.83
N VAL A 899 0.40 -27.69 6.88
CA VAL A 899 1.58 -27.28 6.09
C VAL A 899 2.81 -28.11 6.46
N LYS A 900 3.08 -28.34 7.76
CA LYS A 900 4.21 -29.17 8.22
C LYS A 900 4.13 -30.62 7.69
N GLN A 901 2.92 -31.16 7.55
CA GLN A 901 2.69 -32.53 7.11
C GLN A 901 2.62 -32.71 5.60
N PHE A 902 2.67 -31.63 4.81
CA PHE A 902 2.63 -31.72 3.35
C PHE A 902 3.93 -32.34 2.81
N THR A 903 3.81 -33.21 1.80
CA THR A 903 4.95 -33.82 1.10
C THR A 903 4.94 -33.44 -0.37
N VAL A 904 6.08 -33.61 -1.06
CA VAL A 904 6.19 -33.40 -2.51
C VAL A 904 5.14 -34.23 -3.25
N GLU A 905 4.97 -35.50 -2.92
CA GLU A 905 4.00 -36.40 -3.55
C GLU A 905 2.56 -35.93 -3.35
N LYS A 906 2.23 -35.37 -2.17
CA LYS A 906 0.91 -34.82 -1.89
C LYS A 906 0.65 -33.56 -2.73
N VAL A 907 1.65 -32.68 -2.88
CA VAL A 907 1.55 -31.51 -3.77
C VAL A 907 1.33 -31.97 -5.20
N LYS A 908 2.12 -32.92 -5.70
CA LYS A 908 1.99 -33.43 -7.08
C LYS A 908 0.60 -34.01 -7.32
N ARG A 909 0.15 -34.90 -6.46
CA ARG A 909 -1.16 -35.55 -6.57
C ARG A 909 -2.32 -34.56 -6.54
N LEU A 910 -2.29 -33.61 -5.61
CA LEU A 910 -3.33 -32.57 -5.53
C LEU A 910 -3.24 -31.62 -6.72
N GLY A 911 -2.04 -31.21 -7.13
CA GLY A 911 -1.82 -30.39 -8.31
C GLY A 911 -2.34 -31.03 -9.58
N ASP A 912 -2.14 -32.33 -9.79
CA ASP A 912 -2.65 -33.06 -10.96
C ASP A 912 -4.19 -33.11 -10.97
N LYS A 913 -4.83 -33.03 -9.79
CA LYS A 913 -6.28 -32.95 -9.65
C LYS A 913 -6.81 -31.53 -9.87
N LEU A 914 -6.10 -30.52 -9.35
CA LEU A 914 -6.57 -29.14 -9.25
C LEU A 914 -6.14 -28.25 -10.42
N ILE A 915 -5.01 -28.55 -11.06
CA ILE A 915 -4.41 -27.75 -12.12
C ILE A 915 -4.29 -28.64 -13.35
N GLN A 916 -5.37 -28.70 -14.11
CA GLN A 916 -5.45 -29.50 -15.35
C GLN A 916 -5.51 -28.54 -16.54
N PRO A 917 -4.38 -28.24 -17.20
CA PRO A 917 -4.32 -27.19 -18.21
C PRO A 917 -5.36 -27.36 -19.32
N GLU A 918 -5.55 -28.60 -19.79
CA GLU A 918 -6.51 -28.92 -20.87
C GLU A 918 -7.99 -28.83 -20.44
N GLN A 919 -8.26 -28.61 -19.14
CA GLN A 919 -9.60 -28.38 -18.60
C GLN A 919 -9.88 -26.91 -18.24
N LEU A 920 -8.92 -26.01 -18.50
CA LEU A 920 -9.08 -24.60 -18.18
C LEU A 920 -9.74 -23.81 -19.32
N ILE A 921 -10.45 -22.76 -18.93
CA ILE A 921 -10.84 -21.68 -19.84
C ILE A 921 -9.63 -20.77 -20.00
N TYR A 922 -9.20 -20.54 -21.23
CA TYR A 922 -8.19 -19.55 -21.58
C TYR A 922 -8.89 -18.36 -22.25
N LEU A 923 -9.14 -17.29 -21.50
CA LEU A 923 -9.65 -16.05 -22.05
C LEU A 923 -8.49 -15.09 -22.35
N VAL A 924 -8.41 -14.65 -23.60
CA VAL A 924 -7.55 -13.55 -24.03
C VAL A 924 -8.43 -12.37 -24.43
N VAL A 925 -8.23 -11.22 -23.78
CA VAL A 925 -8.85 -9.95 -24.19
C VAL A 925 -7.78 -9.06 -24.81
N GLY A 926 -7.86 -8.78 -26.10
CA GLY A 926 -6.82 -8.07 -26.84
C GLY A 926 -7.20 -7.78 -28.28
N ASP A 927 -6.23 -7.41 -29.11
CA ASP A 927 -6.49 -7.06 -30.51
C ASP A 927 -6.53 -8.32 -31.39
N ALA A 928 -7.72 -8.65 -31.90
CA ALA A 928 -7.92 -9.84 -32.72
C ALA A 928 -7.08 -9.81 -33.99
N LYS A 929 -6.87 -8.62 -34.58
CA LYS A 929 -6.15 -8.47 -35.85
C LYS A 929 -4.70 -8.95 -35.74
N THR A 930 -4.07 -8.70 -34.60
CA THR A 930 -2.65 -9.04 -34.39
C THR A 930 -2.46 -10.37 -33.66
N GLN A 931 -3.43 -10.80 -32.86
CA GLN A 931 -3.21 -11.89 -31.89
C GLN A 931 -4.00 -13.17 -32.21
N LEU A 932 -5.25 -13.05 -32.66
CA LEU A 932 -6.22 -14.17 -32.68
C LEU A 932 -5.72 -15.39 -33.47
N ASP A 933 -5.22 -15.15 -34.68
CA ASP A 933 -4.80 -16.23 -35.59
C ASP A 933 -3.64 -17.03 -35.01
N SER A 934 -2.69 -16.36 -34.35
CA SER A 934 -1.53 -17.02 -33.74
C SER A 934 -1.94 -17.95 -32.60
N LEU A 935 -2.94 -17.56 -31.80
CA LEU A 935 -3.40 -18.32 -30.63
C LEU A 935 -4.05 -19.67 -31.00
N SER A 936 -4.57 -19.81 -32.22
CA SER A 936 -5.08 -21.10 -32.72
C SER A 936 -4.03 -22.22 -32.74
N LYS A 937 -2.74 -21.87 -32.70
CA LYS A 937 -1.61 -22.81 -32.69
C LYS A 937 -1.27 -23.36 -31.29
N LEU A 938 -1.99 -22.94 -30.24
CA LEU A 938 -1.75 -23.39 -28.85
C LEU A 938 -2.23 -24.82 -28.56
N GLY A 939 -2.95 -25.44 -29.49
CA GLY A 939 -3.53 -26.78 -29.30
C GLY A 939 -4.72 -26.80 -28.33
N LEU A 940 -5.35 -25.65 -28.06
CA LEU A 940 -6.51 -25.47 -27.18
C LEU A 940 -7.84 -25.41 -27.95
N GLY A 941 -7.86 -25.92 -29.18
CA GLY A 941 -8.96 -25.76 -30.13
C GLY A 941 -8.93 -24.42 -30.89
N LYS A 942 -9.92 -24.22 -31.77
CA LYS A 942 -10.08 -22.95 -32.48
C LYS A 942 -10.58 -21.87 -31.48
N PRO A 943 -10.01 -20.66 -31.46
CA PRO A 943 -10.47 -19.60 -30.58
C PRO A 943 -11.96 -19.29 -30.77
N ILE A 944 -12.73 -19.29 -29.69
CA ILE A 944 -14.14 -18.88 -29.69
C ILE A 944 -14.20 -17.38 -29.45
N ARG A 945 -14.69 -16.64 -30.45
CA ARG A 945 -14.78 -15.18 -30.39
C ARG A 945 -16.07 -14.74 -29.68
N LEU A 946 -15.94 -13.82 -28.72
CA LEU A 946 -17.04 -13.37 -27.85
C LEU A 946 -17.76 -12.09 -28.34
N ASN A 947 -17.17 -11.30 -29.25
CA ASN A 947 -17.73 -10.04 -29.75
C ASN A 947 -17.29 -9.66 -31.18
#